data_AF-D5DU94-F1
#
_entry.id   AF-D5DU94-F1
#
_cell.length_a   1.000
_cell.length_b   1.000
_cell.length_c   1.000
_cell.angle_alpha   90.00
_cell.angle_beta   90.00
_cell.angle_gamma   90.00
#
_symmetry.space_group_name_H-M   'P 1'
#
loop_
_entity.id
_entity.type
_entity.pdbx_description
1 polymer ?
#
loop_
_entity_poly.entity_id
_entity_poly.type
_entity_poly.pdbx_seq_one_letter_code
_entity_poly.pdbx_strand_id
1 'polypeptide(L)'
;MTNLNPSMRLKVKRDTFFLPDPNSGVYFRNNISSFHMKGSMIDQWVKKLIPMFNGEYTLESLTNGLPGPYRERVYEIAEVLYQNGFARDASQDRPHQLADPVLKKYASQIEFLESFGDSAAYRFQAYRQARVLAIGSGSFFVSLVSSLIESGLSKFHVMITDSVPTNQLRLEGLVGHARKTDPEVAIEEVILEKDGGNSWREIVQPFDSILYVSQEGDVEELRALHKICREEKKVLLPAIFLHQVGLAGPLVHPGSEGCWESAWRSIHESVFRNDEQLPSFTSTAGAMLANVIVFELFKNVTRVAESEQKNQFFLLNLDTLEGNWHSFMPHPLVTGRVTAEWVQDFDLRLKQSSSRGESSGLLLYFSQLTSKESGIFHILEEEDLKQLPLAQCHVQVVDPLSKGPAELLPSMVCTELTHEKARKEAGLSGVEAYVSRMVDAFLTTLPSQQKAERVIVESEEFVGVGAGETIAEGVCRGLQKCLTEELSKQLIDQKNIVSRVQVSDVEDEHCRYCLQALTVTQGAPIIGLGKEVSGFPVVWVGTNDRWYGSVGLNTTMALQKALQQALMNKENQATQVLPNSSVFLVEKVPKSLVIQKSEEISHSEVLRSAMQVLEQNGKRLLFFELALEPFCKKELVGVYGMLLREEESK
;
A
#
# COMPACT_ATOMS: atom_id res chain seq x y z
N MET A 1 -28.06 21.68 20.58
CA MET A 1 -28.80 22.66 19.77
C MET A 1 -27.91 23.88 19.66
N THR A 2 -27.36 24.13 18.48
CA THR A 2 -26.44 25.24 18.25
C THR A 2 -27.29 26.47 17.96
N ASN A 3 -27.65 27.23 18.99
CA ASN A 3 -28.44 28.44 18.81
C ASN A 3 -27.62 29.45 17.97
N LEU A 4 -28.19 29.91 16.87
CA LEU A 4 -27.61 31.00 16.08
C LEU A 4 -27.46 32.25 16.94
N ASN A 5 -26.30 32.90 16.86
CA ASN A 5 -26.03 34.16 17.56
C ASN A 5 -26.37 35.35 16.63
N PRO A 6 -27.06 36.41 17.10
CA PRO A 6 -27.39 37.58 16.28
C PRO A 6 -26.18 38.26 15.59
N SER A 7 -24.99 38.12 16.15
CA SER A 7 -23.73 38.63 15.58
C SER A 7 -23.14 37.78 14.43
N MET A 8 -23.67 36.59 14.19
CA MET A 8 -23.22 35.71 13.10
C MET A 8 -23.43 36.38 11.74
N ARG A 9 -22.49 36.15 10.82
CA ARG A 9 -22.54 36.58 9.44
C ARG A 9 -22.63 35.36 8.55
N LEU A 10 -23.84 34.97 8.17
CA LEU A 10 -24.02 33.79 7.36
C LEU A 10 -23.54 34.02 5.93
N LYS A 11 -22.75 33.06 5.45
CA LYS A 11 -22.36 32.95 4.04
C LYS A 11 -22.77 31.58 3.50
N VAL A 12 -23.58 31.57 2.45
CA VAL A 12 -23.97 30.35 1.73
C VAL A 12 -22.76 29.83 0.95
N LYS A 13 -22.49 28.53 1.05
CA LYS A 13 -21.41 27.88 0.31
C LYS A 13 -21.72 27.90 -1.19
N ARG A 14 -20.73 28.19 -2.04
CA ARG A 14 -20.96 28.33 -3.49
C ARG A 14 -21.41 27.05 -4.20
N ASP A 15 -21.13 25.88 -3.63
CA ASP A 15 -21.63 24.60 -4.14
C ASP A 15 -23.09 24.33 -3.75
N THR A 16 -23.78 25.29 -3.11
CA THR A 16 -25.20 25.18 -2.79
C THR A 16 -26.08 25.41 -4.00
N PHE A 17 -26.83 24.38 -4.36
CA PHE A 17 -27.92 24.44 -5.33
C PHE A 17 -29.26 24.29 -4.61
N PHE A 18 -30.26 25.05 -5.04
CA PHE A 18 -31.62 24.91 -4.55
C PHE A 18 -32.62 24.86 -5.70
N LEU A 19 -33.59 23.96 -5.58
CA LEU A 19 -34.61 23.70 -6.59
C LEU A 19 -35.99 23.83 -5.92
N PRO A 20 -36.86 24.74 -6.38
CA PRO A 20 -38.22 24.84 -5.87
C PRO A 20 -39.01 23.59 -6.28
N ASP A 21 -39.67 22.98 -5.31
CA ASP A 21 -40.63 21.90 -5.53
C ASP A 21 -42.05 22.48 -5.47
N PRO A 22 -42.77 22.58 -6.62
CA PRO A 22 -44.01 23.36 -6.77
C PRO A 22 -45.13 23.07 -5.77
N ASN A 23 -45.07 21.98 -5.01
CA ASN A 23 -46.13 21.58 -4.08
C ASN A 23 -45.64 21.22 -2.66
N SER A 24 -44.35 21.28 -2.36
CA SER A 24 -43.85 20.84 -1.04
C SER A 24 -42.71 21.63 -0.43
N GLY A 25 -42.01 22.50 -1.16
CA GLY A 25 -40.98 23.36 -0.57
C GLY A 25 -39.77 23.58 -1.47
N VAL A 26 -38.57 23.44 -0.92
CA VAL A 26 -37.30 23.65 -1.65
C VAL A 26 -36.32 22.51 -1.34
N TYR A 27 -35.82 21.87 -2.39
CA TYR A 27 -34.75 20.87 -2.31
C TYR A 27 -33.39 21.55 -2.39
N PHE A 28 -32.49 21.21 -1.46
CA PHE A 28 -31.13 21.71 -1.38
C PHE A 28 -30.14 20.58 -1.64
N ARG A 29 -29.08 20.87 -2.39
CA ARG A 29 -27.97 19.94 -2.65
C ARG A 29 -26.65 20.69 -2.71
N ASN A 30 -25.61 20.12 -2.08
CA ASN A 30 -24.23 20.53 -2.25
C ASN A 30 -23.36 19.31 -2.59
N ASN A 31 -22.03 19.43 -2.55
CA ASN A 31 -21.13 18.32 -2.90
C ASN A 31 -21.13 17.18 -1.87
N ILE A 32 -21.63 17.42 -0.64
CA ILE A 32 -21.53 16.50 0.49
C ILE A 32 -22.89 15.88 0.84
N SER A 33 -23.97 16.66 0.75
CA SER A 33 -25.29 16.27 1.25
C SER A 33 -26.44 16.91 0.46
N SER A 34 -27.65 16.46 0.78
CA SER A 34 -28.88 17.06 0.27
C SER A 34 -29.99 16.98 1.32
N PHE A 35 -30.92 17.92 1.30
CA PHE A 35 -32.09 17.90 2.18
C PHE A 35 -33.28 18.64 1.55
N HIS A 36 -34.47 18.40 2.08
CA HIS A 36 -35.70 19.04 1.62
C HIS A 36 -36.30 19.91 2.73
N MET A 37 -36.42 21.21 2.47
CA MET A 37 -37.08 22.16 3.37
C MET A 37 -38.56 22.28 2.98
N LYS A 38 -39.47 21.81 3.84
CA LYS A 38 -40.91 21.83 3.55
C LYS A 38 -41.57 23.16 3.91
N GLY A 39 -42.48 23.63 3.06
CA GLY A 39 -43.31 24.81 3.35
C GLY A 39 -43.82 25.52 2.10
N SER A 40 -45.08 25.96 2.11
CA SER A 40 -45.79 26.48 0.93
C SER A 40 -45.26 27.80 0.36
N MET A 41 -44.42 28.55 1.11
CA MET A 41 -43.85 29.84 0.71
C MET A 41 -42.33 29.90 0.85
N ILE A 42 -41.70 28.75 1.11
CA ILE A 42 -40.29 28.71 1.48
C ILE A 42 -39.37 29.06 0.29
N ASP A 43 -39.81 28.80 -0.93
CA ASP A 43 -39.08 29.18 -2.15
C ASP A 43 -38.90 30.70 -2.27
N GLN A 44 -39.93 31.47 -1.90
CA GLN A 44 -39.86 32.94 -1.94
C GLN A 44 -38.91 33.48 -0.88
N TRP A 45 -38.91 32.87 0.31
CA TRP A 45 -37.96 33.21 1.36
C TRP A 45 -36.53 32.91 0.95
N VAL A 46 -36.27 31.70 0.46
CA VAL A 46 -34.94 31.25 0.03
C VAL A 46 -34.40 32.15 -1.08
N LYS A 47 -35.21 32.49 -2.09
CA LYS A 47 -34.83 33.42 -3.19
C LYS A 47 -34.40 34.80 -2.69
N LYS A 48 -34.97 35.29 -1.59
CA LYS A 48 -34.63 36.59 -1.00
C LYS A 48 -33.46 36.51 -0.02
N LEU A 49 -33.36 35.45 0.77
CA LEU A 49 -32.37 35.32 1.83
C LEU A 49 -31.01 34.85 1.33
N ILE A 50 -30.94 33.92 0.38
CA ILE A 50 -29.65 33.40 -0.13
C ILE A 50 -28.72 34.52 -0.62
N PRO A 51 -29.18 35.49 -1.44
CA PRO A 51 -28.32 36.60 -1.88
C PRO A 51 -27.79 37.47 -0.74
N MET A 52 -28.53 37.55 0.38
CA MET A 52 -28.14 38.34 1.55
C MET A 52 -27.21 37.58 2.50
N PHE A 53 -27.21 36.25 2.45
CA PHE A 53 -26.26 35.40 3.16
C PHE A 53 -24.94 35.31 2.39
N ASN A 54 -24.28 36.46 2.25
CA ASN A 54 -23.00 36.63 1.55
C ASN A 54 -21.80 36.81 2.52
N GLY A 55 -22.02 36.74 3.84
CA GLY A 55 -21.00 36.94 4.87
C GLY A 55 -20.72 38.40 5.26
N GLU A 56 -21.37 39.39 4.64
CA GLU A 56 -21.15 40.81 4.93
C GLU A 56 -22.04 41.33 6.07
N TYR A 57 -23.28 40.84 6.13
CA TYR A 57 -24.31 41.31 7.06
C TYR A 57 -24.47 40.38 8.27
N THR A 58 -24.68 40.95 9.45
CA THR A 58 -25.05 40.17 10.64
C THR A 58 -26.53 39.77 10.59
N LEU A 59 -26.90 38.64 11.21
CA LEU A 59 -28.31 38.25 11.33
C LEU A 59 -29.15 39.32 12.04
N GLU A 60 -28.59 40.03 13.02
CA GLU A 60 -29.22 41.18 13.65
C GLU A 60 -29.50 42.31 12.64
N SER A 61 -28.51 42.68 11.82
CA SER A 61 -28.67 43.74 10.83
C SER A 61 -29.72 43.39 9.76
N LEU A 62 -29.78 42.13 9.32
CA LEU A 62 -30.75 41.64 8.33
C LEU A 62 -32.17 41.57 8.89
N THR A 63 -32.33 41.48 10.20
CA THR A 63 -33.64 41.35 10.86
C THR A 63 -34.08 42.60 11.60
N ASN A 64 -33.25 43.64 11.62
CA ASN A 64 -33.57 44.91 12.25
C ASN A 64 -34.80 45.56 11.59
N GLY A 65 -35.79 45.94 12.40
CA GLY A 65 -37.05 46.53 11.93
C GLY A 65 -38.09 45.54 11.38
N LEU A 66 -37.80 44.24 11.33
CA LEU A 66 -38.81 43.22 10.96
C LEU A 66 -39.75 42.90 12.14
N PRO A 67 -41.06 42.68 11.89
CA PRO A 67 -41.97 42.16 12.91
C PRO A 67 -41.54 40.79 13.44
N GLY A 68 -41.82 40.51 14.71
CA GLY A 68 -41.38 39.30 15.43
C GLY A 68 -41.49 37.98 14.64
N PRO A 69 -42.66 37.64 14.06
CA PRO A 69 -42.83 36.40 13.30
C PRO A 69 -41.94 36.29 12.06
N TYR A 70 -41.66 37.42 11.38
CA TYR A 70 -40.78 37.44 10.22
C TYR A 70 -39.32 37.29 10.61
N ARG A 71 -38.91 37.91 11.73
CA ARG A 71 -37.57 37.71 12.31
C ARG A 71 -37.35 36.25 12.67
N GLU A 72 -38.27 35.63 13.40
CA GLU A 72 -38.19 34.21 13.78
C GLU A 72 -38.03 33.31 12.55
N ARG A 73 -38.79 33.59 11.49
CA ARG A 73 -38.70 32.81 10.25
C ARG A 73 -37.33 32.91 9.56
N VAL A 74 -36.68 34.07 9.59
CA VAL A 74 -35.32 34.23 9.04
C VAL A 74 -34.32 33.38 9.83
N TYR A 75 -34.42 33.39 11.18
CA TYR A 75 -33.55 32.59 12.03
C TYR A 75 -33.78 31.08 11.84
N GLU A 76 -35.02 30.62 11.68
CA GLU A 76 -35.31 29.21 11.38
C GLU A 76 -34.64 28.75 10.07
N ILE A 77 -34.77 29.53 9.00
CA ILE A 77 -34.17 29.19 7.69
C ILE A 77 -32.65 29.20 7.77
N ALA A 78 -32.10 30.24 8.40
CA ALA A 78 -30.68 30.36 8.68
C ALA A 78 -30.14 29.16 9.46
N GLU A 79 -30.87 28.70 10.48
CA GLU A 79 -30.46 27.60 11.34
C GLU A 79 -30.45 26.28 10.57
N VAL A 80 -31.49 26.02 9.77
CA VAL A 80 -31.54 24.81 8.94
C VAL A 80 -30.38 24.79 7.95
N LEU A 81 -30.08 25.91 7.28
CA LEU A 81 -28.95 25.98 6.34
C LEU A 81 -27.60 25.78 7.04
N TYR A 82 -27.43 26.37 8.23
CA TYR A 82 -26.21 26.23 9.02
C TYR A 82 -26.00 24.80 9.53
N GLN A 83 -27.03 24.20 10.14
CA GLN A 83 -26.96 22.84 10.69
C GLN A 83 -26.75 21.77 9.63
N ASN A 84 -27.28 21.96 8.42
CA ASN A 84 -27.09 21.03 7.30
C ASN A 84 -25.80 21.30 6.51
N GLY A 85 -25.00 22.31 6.90
CA GLY A 85 -23.70 22.61 6.29
C GLY A 85 -23.76 23.35 4.95
N PHE A 86 -24.86 24.04 4.65
CA PHE A 86 -25.09 24.84 3.44
C PHE A 86 -24.74 26.32 3.62
N ALA A 87 -24.77 26.81 4.86
CA ALA A 87 -24.23 28.10 5.23
C ALA A 87 -23.20 27.93 6.34
N ARG A 88 -22.23 28.84 6.40
CA ARG A 88 -21.26 28.94 7.49
C ARG A 88 -21.30 30.32 8.12
N ASP A 89 -20.74 30.45 9.31
CA ASP A 89 -20.58 31.74 9.96
C ASP A 89 -19.19 32.33 9.62
N ALA A 90 -19.18 33.43 8.85
CA ALA A 90 -17.98 34.17 8.51
C ALA A 90 -17.54 35.15 9.62
N SER A 91 -18.31 35.31 10.70
CA SER A 91 -17.98 36.25 11.78
C SER A 91 -16.70 35.91 12.52
N GLN A 92 -16.32 34.64 12.52
CA GLN A 92 -15.11 34.11 13.18
C GLN A 92 -13.91 34.00 12.24
N ASP A 93 -14.03 34.46 10.98
CA ASP A 93 -12.91 34.42 10.04
C ASP A 93 -11.76 35.31 10.51
N ARG A 94 -10.54 34.78 10.44
CA ARG A 94 -9.34 35.54 10.75
C ARG A 94 -9.18 36.68 9.73
N PRO A 95 -8.82 37.89 10.19
CA PRO A 95 -8.61 39.02 9.29
C PRO A 95 -7.43 38.77 8.36
N HIS A 96 -7.50 39.32 7.15
CA HIS A 96 -6.43 39.29 6.14
C HIS A 96 -6.16 40.71 5.61
N GLN A 97 -5.09 40.85 4.84
CA GLN A 97 -4.58 42.11 4.28
C GLN A 97 -4.52 42.10 2.74
N LEU A 98 -5.11 41.07 2.10
CA LEU A 98 -5.22 41.00 0.64
C LEU A 98 -6.00 42.17 0.06
N ALA A 99 -5.46 42.79 -0.99
CA ALA A 99 -6.12 43.86 -1.72
C ALA A 99 -7.29 43.35 -2.58
N ASP A 100 -8.32 44.18 -2.78
CA ASP A 100 -9.52 43.82 -3.56
C ASP A 100 -9.24 43.26 -4.97
N PRO A 101 -8.27 43.77 -5.75
CA PRO A 101 -7.97 43.19 -7.06
C PRO A 101 -7.47 41.74 -6.96
N VAL A 102 -6.69 41.41 -5.93
CA VAL A 102 -6.17 40.05 -5.68
C VAL A 102 -7.32 39.13 -5.27
N LEU A 103 -8.21 39.59 -4.38
CA LEU A 103 -9.41 38.84 -3.99
C LEU A 103 -10.29 38.50 -5.20
N LYS A 104 -10.48 39.46 -6.12
CA LYS A 104 -11.27 39.25 -7.35
C LYS A 104 -10.58 38.29 -8.32
N LYS A 105 -9.27 38.43 -8.52
CA LYS A 105 -8.49 37.59 -9.43
C LYS A 105 -8.48 36.13 -9.00
N TYR A 106 -8.31 35.88 -7.69
CA TYR A 106 -8.18 34.54 -7.11
C TYR A 106 -9.42 34.08 -6.33
N ALA A 107 -10.59 34.63 -6.68
CA ALA A 107 -11.85 34.33 -6.02
C ALA A 107 -12.17 32.83 -6.05
N SER A 108 -11.82 32.12 -7.12
CA SER A 108 -12.03 30.68 -7.25
C SER A 108 -11.16 29.86 -6.29
N GLN A 109 -9.89 30.22 -6.12
CA GLN A 109 -8.96 29.55 -5.20
C GLN A 109 -9.38 29.79 -3.75
N ILE A 110 -9.75 31.03 -3.41
CA ILE A 110 -10.25 31.38 -2.07
C ILE A 110 -11.54 30.60 -1.78
N GLU A 111 -12.47 30.55 -2.72
CA GLU A 111 -13.70 29.79 -2.55
C GLU A 111 -13.45 28.28 -2.39
N PHE A 112 -12.49 27.72 -3.12
CA PHE A 112 -12.08 26.34 -2.89
C PHE A 112 -11.63 26.14 -1.44
N LEU A 113 -10.78 27.01 -0.89
CA LEU A 113 -10.36 26.88 0.51
C LEU A 113 -11.53 26.97 1.49
N GLU A 114 -12.54 27.76 1.14
CA GLU A 114 -13.74 27.99 1.93
C GLU A 114 -14.65 26.75 2.01
N SER A 115 -14.67 25.89 0.99
CA SER A 115 -15.42 24.64 1.05
C SER A 115 -14.83 23.64 2.06
N PHE A 116 -13.55 23.81 2.44
CA PHE A 116 -12.81 22.89 3.32
C PHE A 116 -12.45 23.49 4.68
N GLY A 117 -12.92 24.69 5.02
CA GLY A 117 -12.72 25.28 6.34
C GLY A 117 -12.83 26.79 6.36
N ASP A 118 -12.67 27.35 7.56
CA ASP A 118 -12.83 28.78 7.80
C ASP A 118 -11.61 29.60 7.36
N SER A 119 -11.76 30.92 7.39
CA SER A 119 -10.66 31.88 7.16
C SER A 119 -9.96 31.70 5.82
N ALA A 120 -10.72 31.41 4.76
CA ALA A 120 -10.21 31.09 3.43
C ALA A 120 -9.25 32.14 2.87
N ALA A 121 -9.61 33.42 2.95
CA ALA A 121 -8.77 34.52 2.46
C ALA A 121 -7.47 34.68 3.27
N TYR A 122 -7.51 34.46 4.59
CA TYR A 122 -6.30 34.43 5.43
C TYR A 122 -5.39 33.25 5.06
N ARG A 123 -5.96 32.06 4.83
CA ARG A 123 -5.20 30.87 4.39
C ARG A 123 -4.59 31.09 3.01
N PHE A 124 -5.32 31.72 2.09
CA PHE A 124 -4.80 32.11 0.79
C PHE A 124 -3.67 33.14 0.90
N GLN A 125 -3.78 34.12 1.81
CA GLN A 125 -2.68 35.03 2.09
C GLN A 125 -1.43 34.29 2.60
N ALA A 126 -1.59 33.31 3.50
CA ALA A 126 -0.47 32.50 3.96
C ALA A 126 0.19 31.73 2.80
N TYR A 127 -0.60 31.22 1.86
CA TYR A 127 -0.08 30.60 0.63
C TYR A 127 0.76 31.56 -0.20
N ARG A 128 0.27 32.80 -0.42
CA ARG A 128 1.02 33.84 -1.15
C ARG A 128 2.37 34.19 -0.52
N GLN A 129 2.50 33.98 0.78
CA GLN A 129 3.70 34.27 1.57
C GLN A 129 4.61 33.04 1.75
N ALA A 130 4.27 31.90 1.14
CA ALA A 130 5.06 30.68 1.25
C ALA A 130 6.42 30.83 0.55
N ARG A 131 7.47 30.29 1.18
CA ARG A 131 8.83 30.29 0.63
C ARG A 131 9.05 29.05 -0.20
N VAL A 132 8.88 29.19 -1.52
CA VAL A 132 8.94 28.07 -2.47
C VAL A 132 10.16 28.22 -3.38
N LEU A 133 10.83 27.09 -3.61
CA LEU A 133 11.86 26.95 -4.64
C LEU A 133 11.39 25.95 -5.69
N ALA A 134 11.36 26.36 -6.95
CA ALA A 134 11.05 25.51 -8.10
C ALA A 134 12.33 25.17 -8.86
N ILE A 135 12.57 23.88 -9.11
CA ILE A 135 13.80 23.35 -9.68
C ILE A 135 13.46 22.50 -10.90
N GLY A 136 14.18 22.67 -12.00
CA GLY A 136 14.05 21.83 -13.19
C GLY A 136 14.48 22.52 -14.47
N SER A 137 14.13 21.93 -15.61
CA SER A 137 14.48 22.46 -16.92
C SER A 137 13.46 22.16 -18.02
N GLY A 138 13.65 22.77 -19.19
CA GLY A 138 12.83 22.54 -20.36
C GLY A 138 11.41 23.10 -20.28
N SER A 139 10.53 22.57 -21.12
CA SER A 139 9.14 23.04 -21.21
C SER A 139 8.29 22.62 -19.99
N PHE A 140 8.64 21.51 -19.34
CA PHE A 140 8.00 21.07 -18.10
C PHE A 140 8.21 22.11 -16.97
N PHE A 141 9.43 22.64 -16.86
CA PHE A 141 9.74 23.70 -15.91
C PHE A 141 8.99 25.00 -16.19
N VAL A 142 8.86 25.39 -17.45
CA VAL A 142 8.05 26.56 -17.85
C VAL A 142 6.59 26.37 -17.43
N SER A 143 6.04 25.16 -17.60
CA SER A 143 4.69 24.83 -17.14
C SER A 143 4.57 24.91 -15.62
N LEU A 144 5.54 24.40 -14.85
CA LEU A 144 5.58 24.53 -13.39
C LEU A 144 5.51 26.00 -12.94
N VAL A 145 6.32 26.87 -13.55
CA VAL A 145 6.31 28.30 -13.25
C VAL A 145 4.94 28.93 -13.58
N SER A 146 4.34 28.57 -14.72
CA SER A 146 2.99 29.03 -15.08
C SER A 146 1.96 28.61 -14.04
N SER A 147 1.98 27.33 -13.64
CA SER A 147 1.06 26.77 -12.65
C SER A 147 1.17 27.45 -11.29
N LEU A 148 2.39 27.75 -10.82
CA LEU A 148 2.61 28.48 -9.55
C LEU A 148 2.07 29.92 -9.58
N ILE A 149 2.20 30.61 -10.72
CA ILE A 149 1.62 31.95 -10.89
C ILE A 149 0.07 31.88 -10.91
N GLU A 150 -0.47 30.90 -11.64
CA GLU A 150 -1.91 30.71 -11.82
C GLU A 150 -2.62 30.24 -10.55
N SER A 151 -1.96 29.45 -9.70
CA SER A 151 -2.44 29.09 -8.36
C SER A 151 -2.49 30.29 -7.41
N GLY A 152 -1.74 31.35 -7.73
CA GLY A 152 -1.74 32.61 -7.00
C GLY A 152 -0.57 32.81 -6.07
N LEU A 153 0.50 32.00 -6.17
CA LEU A 153 1.74 32.26 -5.45
C LEU A 153 2.41 33.52 -6.04
N SER A 154 2.63 34.53 -5.20
CA SER A 154 3.13 35.82 -5.69
C SER A 154 4.64 35.88 -5.78
N LYS A 155 5.37 35.31 -4.81
CA LYS A 155 6.84 35.39 -4.80
C LYS A 155 7.44 34.02 -4.55
N PHE A 156 8.33 33.60 -5.44
CA PHE A 156 9.05 32.33 -5.32
C PHE A 156 10.36 32.37 -6.09
N HIS A 157 11.23 31.39 -5.81
CA HIS A 157 12.54 31.30 -6.43
C HIS A 157 12.56 30.17 -7.45
N VAL A 158 13.38 30.33 -8.48
CA VAL A 158 13.60 29.35 -9.54
C VAL A 158 15.06 28.97 -9.63
N MET A 159 15.32 27.70 -9.92
CA MET A 159 16.63 27.18 -10.22
C MET A 159 16.54 26.34 -11.49
N ILE A 160 17.16 26.82 -12.57
CA ILE A 160 17.15 26.15 -13.85
C ILE A 160 18.32 25.15 -13.88
N THR A 161 18.02 23.87 -14.14
CA THR A 161 19.05 22.84 -14.34
C THR A 161 19.50 22.79 -15.80
N ASP A 162 20.69 22.26 -16.05
CA ASP A 162 21.30 22.22 -17.39
C ASP A 162 20.87 21.00 -18.23
N SER A 163 19.91 20.18 -17.76
CA SER A 163 19.51 18.93 -18.42
C SER A 163 18.97 19.18 -19.83
N VAL A 164 18.04 20.14 -19.99
CA VAL A 164 17.46 20.49 -21.30
C VAL A 164 17.27 22.01 -21.44
N PRO A 165 17.43 22.60 -22.63
CA PRO A 165 17.28 24.04 -22.82
C PRO A 165 15.92 24.59 -22.35
N THR A 166 15.97 25.57 -21.45
CA THR A 166 14.78 26.26 -20.92
C THR A 166 14.55 27.58 -21.66
N ASN A 167 13.31 27.83 -22.09
CA ASN A 167 12.97 29.09 -22.76
C ASN A 167 12.79 30.23 -21.74
N GLN A 168 13.88 30.93 -21.42
CA GLN A 168 13.89 32.04 -20.46
C GLN A 168 13.00 33.22 -20.90
N LEU A 169 12.96 33.55 -22.20
CA LEU A 169 12.07 34.60 -22.73
C LEU A 169 10.59 34.29 -22.45
N ARG A 170 10.21 33.00 -22.49
CA ARG A 170 8.85 32.58 -22.15
C ARG A 170 8.55 32.79 -20.67
N LEU A 171 9.51 32.54 -19.77
CA LEU A 171 9.38 32.80 -18.33
C LEU A 171 9.20 34.29 -18.04
N GLU A 172 10.03 35.15 -18.64
CA GLU A 172 9.88 36.61 -18.53
C GLU A 172 8.50 37.07 -19.02
N GLY A 173 8.04 36.51 -20.14
CA GLY A 173 6.71 36.76 -20.68
C GLY A 173 5.57 36.35 -19.74
N LEU A 174 5.70 35.22 -19.03
CA LEU A 174 4.72 34.77 -18.01
C LEU A 174 4.63 35.79 -16.86
N VAL A 175 5.77 36.16 -16.29
CA VAL A 175 5.84 37.13 -15.19
C VAL A 175 5.29 38.49 -15.61
N GLY A 176 5.70 38.97 -16.80
CA GLY A 176 5.22 40.24 -17.35
C GLY A 176 3.71 40.25 -17.62
N HIS A 177 3.14 39.13 -18.06
CA HIS A 177 1.70 39.00 -18.23
C HIS A 177 0.97 38.99 -16.88
N ALA A 178 1.46 38.22 -15.91
CA ALA A 178 0.84 38.08 -14.60
C ALA A 178 0.81 39.40 -13.81
N ARG A 179 1.89 40.18 -13.89
CA ARG A 179 2.02 41.51 -13.25
C ARG A 179 0.96 42.52 -13.68
N LYS A 180 0.34 42.34 -14.85
CA LYS A 180 -0.76 43.20 -15.32
C LYS A 180 -2.01 43.06 -14.43
N THR A 181 -2.20 41.90 -13.82
CA THR A 181 -3.36 41.60 -12.96
C THR A 181 -3.01 41.42 -11.49
N ASP A 182 -1.76 41.04 -11.18
CA ASP A 182 -1.24 40.90 -9.82
C ASP A 182 0.19 41.50 -9.74
N PRO A 183 0.33 42.77 -9.32
CA PRO A 183 1.62 43.46 -9.26
C PRO A 183 2.64 42.83 -8.30
N GLU A 184 2.21 41.98 -7.37
CA GLU A 184 3.10 41.33 -6.40
C GLU A 184 3.90 40.17 -7.01
N VAL A 185 3.55 39.70 -8.21
CA VAL A 185 4.19 38.56 -8.87
C VAL A 185 5.66 38.86 -9.15
N ALA A 186 6.55 38.08 -8.55
CA ALA A 186 7.99 38.16 -8.76
C ALA A 186 8.64 36.78 -8.68
N ILE A 187 9.62 36.56 -9.55
CA ILE A 187 10.44 35.36 -9.60
C ILE A 187 11.90 35.80 -9.49
N GLU A 188 12.64 35.14 -8.61
CA GLU A 188 14.08 35.35 -8.42
C GLU A 188 14.84 34.08 -8.79
N GLU A 189 15.85 34.20 -9.65
CA GLU A 189 16.66 33.07 -10.07
C GLU A 189 17.82 32.84 -9.10
N VAL A 190 18.01 31.59 -8.70
CA VAL A 190 19.12 31.13 -7.86
C VAL A 190 20.14 30.44 -8.76
N ILE A 191 21.39 30.92 -8.73
CA ILE A 191 22.48 30.44 -9.60
C ILE A 191 23.44 29.57 -8.78
N LEU A 192 23.81 28.41 -9.31
CA LEU A 192 24.87 27.54 -8.76
C LEU A 192 26.25 28.12 -9.09
N GLU A 193 27.06 28.42 -8.08
CA GLU A 193 28.51 28.63 -8.27
C GLU A 193 29.20 27.26 -8.43
N LYS A 194 29.90 27.05 -9.56
CA LYS A 194 30.39 25.72 -10.02
C LYS A 194 31.48 25.05 -9.15
N ASP A 195 31.97 25.67 -8.08
CA ASP A 195 33.22 25.26 -7.40
C ASP A 195 33.06 24.65 -5.99
N GLY A 196 31.85 24.32 -5.53
CA GLY A 196 31.65 23.72 -4.19
C GLY A 196 30.69 22.54 -4.19
N GLY A 197 31.21 21.33 -3.95
CA GLY A 197 30.45 20.07 -3.87
C GLY A 197 29.36 19.96 -2.77
N ASN A 198 28.92 21.08 -2.18
CA ASN A 198 27.89 21.18 -1.14
C ASN A 198 26.78 22.24 -1.45
N SER A 199 26.63 22.68 -2.71
CA SER A 199 25.76 23.82 -3.06
C SER A 199 24.24 23.60 -2.83
N TRP A 200 23.73 22.38 -2.96
CA TRP A 200 22.29 22.10 -2.82
C TRP A 200 21.73 22.41 -1.42
N ARG A 201 22.50 22.15 -0.35
CA ARG A 201 22.03 22.39 1.02
C ARG A 201 21.79 23.87 1.27
N GLU A 202 22.75 24.71 0.88
CA GLU A 202 22.69 26.16 1.03
C GLU A 202 21.54 26.76 0.22
N ILE A 203 21.27 26.22 -0.97
CA ILE A 203 20.15 26.61 -1.81
C ILE A 203 18.81 26.24 -1.20
N VAL A 204 18.67 25.04 -0.64
CA VAL A 204 17.38 24.53 -0.14
C VAL A 204 17.02 25.12 1.23
N GLN A 205 18.01 25.48 2.05
CA GLN A 205 17.82 25.93 3.44
C GLN A 205 16.86 27.13 3.63
N PRO A 206 16.85 28.18 2.79
CA PRO A 206 16.00 29.36 2.98
C PRO A 206 14.51 29.10 2.76
N PHE A 207 14.16 28.00 2.11
CA PHE A 207 12.81 27.68 1.64
C PHE A 207 12.10 26.69 2.55
N ASP A 208 10.77 26.63 2.47
CA ASP A 208 9.94 25.68 3.21
C ASP A 208 9.46 24.51 2.34
N SER A 209 9.26 24.78 1.04
CA SER A 209 8.76 23.81 0.07
C SER A 209 9.58 23.85 -1.21
N ILE A 210 10.00 22.68 -1.66
CA ILE A 210 10.83 22.47 -2.84
C ILE A 210 10.01 21.69 -3.86
N LEU A 211 9.88 22.23 -5.06
CA LEU A 211 9.25 21.56 -6.19
C LEU A 211 10.34 21.19 -7.18
N TYR A 212 10.35 19.94 -7.61
CA TYR A 212 11.34 19.41 -8.55
C TYR A 212 10.63 18.83 -9.77
N VAL A 213 11.00 19.26 -10.96
CA VAL A 213 10.48 18.69 -12.20
C VAL A 213 11.58 18.25 -13.16
N SER A 214 11.45 17.04 -13.71
CA SER A 214 12.39 16.51 -14.70
C SER A 214 11.65 15.79 -15.82
N GLN A 215 11.90 16.20 -17.06
CA GLN A 215 11.35 15.51 -18.24
C GLN A 215 12.19 14.32 -18.69
N GLU A 216 13.44 14.21 -18.23
CA GLU A 216 14.36 13.11 -18.58
C GLU A 216 14.44 12.05 -17.47
N GLY A 217 13.75 12.26 -16.35
CA GLY A 217 13.67 11.27 -15.28
C GLY A 217 14.98 11.08 -14.52
N ASP A 218 15.67 12.17 -14.17
CA ASP A 218 16.92 12.11 -13.38
C ASP A 218 16.64 11.68 -11.92
N VAL A 219 16.57 10.36 -11.72
CA VAL A 219 16.29 9.74 -10.42
C VAL A 219 17.43 9.97 -9.42
N GLU A 220 18.68 10.05 -9.88
CA GLU A 220 19.83 10.22 -8.98
C GLU A 220 19.91 11.65 -8.43
N GLU A 221 19.68 12.66 -9.28
CA GLU A 221 19.55 14.05 -8.85
C GLU A 221 18.39 14.20 -7.84
N LEU A 222 17.23 13.61 -8.16
CA LEU A 222 16.08 13.63 -7.26
C LEU A 222 16.38 12.90 -5.93
N ARG A 223 17.10 11.78 -5.95
CA ARG A 223 17.50 11.06 -4.73
C ARG A 223 18.44 11.90 -3.87
N ALA A 224 19.40 12.61 -4.48
CA ALA A 224 20.30 13.52 -3.78
C ALA A 224 19.53 14.70 -3.15
N LEU A 225 18.64 15.33 -3.92
CA LEU A 225 17.79 16.42 -3.44
C LEU A 225 16.86 15.97 -2.30
N HIS A 226 16.24 14.80 -2.43
CA HIS A 226 15.40 14.20 -1.41
C HIS A 226 16.14 13.99 -0.09
N LYS A 227 17.37 13.46 -0.13
CA LYS A 227 18.20 13.29 1.07
C LYS A 227 18.43 14.63 1.78
N ILE A 228 18.79 15.67 1.04
CA ILE A 228 19.03 17.01 1.57
C ILE A 228 17.75 17.61 2.17
N CYS A 229 16.63 17.52 1.45
CA CYS A 229 15.33 18.00 1.93
C CYS A 229 14.92 17.30 3.24
N ARG A 230 15.18 15.99 3.37
CA ARG A 230 14.87 15.24 4.59
C ARG A 230 15.72 15.69 5.77
N GLU A 231 17.02 15.90 5.55
CA GLU A 231 17.96 16.39 6.58
C GLU A 231 17.62 17.83 7.02
N GLU A 232 17.29 18.71 6.08
CA GLU A 232 16.92 20.11 6.32
C GLU A 232 15.44 20.30 6.71
N LYS A 233 14.69 19.20 6.86
CA LYS A 233 13.26 19.17 7.21
C LYS A 233 12.41 20.06 6.29
N LYS A 234 12.60 19.93 4.98
CA LYS A 234 11.84 20.62 3.94
C LYS A 234 10.74 19.73 3.37
N VAL A 235 9.68 20.37 2.91
CA VAL A 235 8.65 19.69 2.11
C VAL A 235 9.19 19.55 0.69
N LEU A 236 9.15 18.35 0.10
CA LEU A 236 9.55 18.09 -1.28
C LEU A 236 8.37 17.52 -2.06
N LEU A 237 8.09 18.09 -3.24
CA LEU A 237 7.13 17.57 -4.21
C LEU A 237 7.83 17.38 -5.56
N PRO A 238 8.17 16.14 -5.94
CA PRO A 238 8.73 15.86 -7.25
C PRO A 238 7.65 15.59 -8.29
N ALA A 239 7.93 15.87 -9.55
CA ALA A 239 7.25 15.25 -10.67
C ALA A 239 8.23 14.97 -11.81
N ILE A 240 8.25 13.74 -12.30
CA ILE A 240 9.20 13.30 -13.32
C ILE A 240 8.50 12.52 -14.42
N PHE A 241 9.08 12.50 -15.61
CA PHE A 241 8.72 11.55 -16.65
C PHE A 241 9.76 10.46 -16.72
N LEU A 242 9.31 9.22 -16.81
CA LEU A 242 10.16 8.06 -17.04
C LEU A 242 9.49 7.15 -18.05
N HIS A 243 10.15 6.93 -19.19
CA HIS A 243 9.55 6.26 -20.35
C HIS A 243 8.22 6.93 -20.74
N GLN A 244 7.13 6.16 -20.92
CA GLN A 244 5.80 6.66 -21.27
C GLN A 244 4.90 6.96 -20.05
N VAL A 245 5.49 7.21 -18.89
CA VAL A 245 4.75 7.44 -17.65
C VAL A 245 5.21 8.73 -16.98
N GLY A 246 4.23 9.61 -16.72
CA GLY A 246 4.39 10.76 -15.87
C GLY A 246 4.12 10.37 -14.42
N LEU A 247 4.98 10.80 -13.52
CA LEU A 247 4.86 10.54 -12.11
C LEU A 247 4.90 11.83 -11.31
N ALA A 248 3.95 12.02 -10.39
CA ALA A 248 3.88 13.19 -9.52
C ALA A 248 3.72 12.78 -8.05
N GLY A 249 4.43 13.48 -7.17
CA GLY A 249 4.49 13.14 -5.76
C GLY A 249 5.42 11.96 -5.45
N PRO A 250 5.36 11.42 -4.22
CA PRO A 250 4.46 11.85 -3.17
C PRO A 250 4.85 13.20 -2.57
N LEU A 251 3.92 13.83 -1.87
CA LEU A 251 4.26 14.95 -0.99
C LEU A 251 5.10 14.44 0.18
N VAL A 252 6.40 14.72 0.13
CA VAL A 252 7.34 14.31 1.17
C VAL A 252 7.33 15.36 2.29
N HIS A 253 6.66 15.03 3.39
CA HIS A 253 6.66 15.86 4.59
C HIS A 253 7.71 15.35 5.59
N PRO A 254 8.50 16.22 6.26
CA PRO A 254 9.54 15.81 7.22
C PRO A 254 9.05 14.94 8.38
N GLY A 255 7.79 15.11 8.76
CA GLY A 255 7.12 14.32 9.81
C GLY A 255 6.40 13.06 9.31
N SER A 256 6.49 12.73 8.02
CA SER A 256 5.89 11.52 7.44
C SER A 256 6.93 10.40 7.31
N GLU A 257 6.49 9.15 7.43
CA GLU A 257 7.33 7.98 7.19
C GLU A 257 7.39 7.61 5.70
N GLY A 258 6.34 7.94 4.94
CA GLY A 258 6.34 7.82 3.49
C GLY A 258 7.19 8.93 2.87
N CYS A 259 8.04 8.55 1.92
CA CYS A 259 8.93 9.46 1.22
C CYS A 259 9.11 9.04 -0.24
N TRP A 260 9.85 9.82 -1.01
CA TRP A 260 10.12 9.55 -2.43
C TRP A 260 10.69 8.13 -2.64
N GLU A 261 11.72 7.77 -1.88
CA GLU A 261 12.39 6.46 -2.02
C GLU A 261 11.46 5.29 -1.67
N SER A 262 10.53 5.48 -0.72
CA SER A 262 9.52 4.47 -0.42
C SER A 262 8.56 4.27 -1.59
N ALA A 263 8.05 5.36 -2.17
CA ALA A 263 7.17 5.29 -3.35
C ALA A 263 7.90 4.66 -4.54
N TRP A 264 9.13 5.10 -4.80
CA TRP A 264 9.96 4.58 -5.90
C TRP A 264 10.19 3.07 -5.83
N ARG A 265 10.37 2.53 -4.62
CA ARG A 265 10.51 1.09 -4.38
C ARG A 265 9.20 0.33 -4.34
N SER A 266 8.07 1.02 -4.24
CA SER A 266 6.75 0.40 -4.29
C SER A 266 6.21 0.31 -5.72
N ILE A 267 6.57 1.24 -6.61
CA ILE A 267 6.06 1.22 -7.99
C ILE A 267 6.59 0.01 -8.73
N HIS A 268 5.71 -0.79 -9.31
CA HIS A 268 6.08 -2.00 -10.04
C HIS A 268 6.75 -1.67 -11.36
N GLU A 269 7.74 -2.47 -11.74
CA GLU A 269 8.41 -2.35 -13.05
C GLU A 269 7.43 -2.43 -14.23
N SER A 270 6.33 -3.17 -14.08
CA SER A 270 5.30 -3.37 -15.11
C SER A 270 4.54 -2.09 -15.49
N VAL A 271 4.61 -1.05 -14.65
CA VAL A 271 4.10 0.30 -14.93
C VAL A 271 4.94 0.96 -16.03
N PHE A 272 6.27 0.77 -16.02
CA PHE A 272 7.20 1.40 -16.94
C PHE A 272 7.41 0.54 -18.20
N ARG A 273 6.35 0.34 -18.97
CA ARG A 273 6.45 -0.35 -20.26
C ARG A 273 7.25 0.50 -21.24
N ASN A 274 8.31 -0.09 -21.78
CA ASN A 274 9.13 0.56 -22.79
C ASN A 274 8.58 0.24 -24.18
N ASP A 275 7.84 1.19 -24.75
CA ASP A 275 7.65 1.24 -26.19
C ASP A 275 8.54 2.36 -26.74
N GLU A 276 9.69 1.99 -27.30
CA GLU A 276 10.68 2.93 -27.85
C GLU A 276 10.12 3.79 -29.00
N GLN A 277 8.94 3.44 -29.55
CA GLN A 277 8.33 4.19 -30.65
C GLN A 277 7.51 5.40 -30.18
N LEU A 278 7.18 5.50 -28.89
CA LEU A 278 6.33 6.54 -28.35
C LEU A 278 7.16 7.64 -27.66
N PRO A 279 6.68 8.91 -27.68
CA PRO A 279 7.41 10.02 -27.10
C PRO A 279 7.32 10.02 -25.57
N SER A 280 8.48 10.05 -24.90
CA SER A 280 8.59 10.04 -23.43
C SER A 280 8.12 11.31 -22.73
N PHE A 281 7.76 12.34 -23.51
CA PHE A 281 7.30 13.61 -23.00
C PHE A 281 6.41 14.35 -24.01
N THR A 282 5.37 15.01 -23.50
CA THR A 282 4.62 16.04 -24.23
C THR A 282 4.40 17.27 -23.36
N SER A 283 4.34 18.46 -23.97
CA SER A 283 4.11 19.71 -23.23
C SER A 283 2.79 19.72 -22.46
N THR A 284 1.75 19.04 -23.00
CA THR A 284 0.44 18.91 -22.35
C THR A 284 0.54 18.04 -21.11
N ALA A 285 1.19 16.88 -21.19
CA ALA A 285 1.41 16.02 -20.03
C ALA A 285 2.24 16.73 -18.96
N GLY A 286 3.31 17.45 -19.35
CA GLY A 286 4.10 18.27 -18.45
C GLY A 286 3.27 19.34 -17.74
N ALA A 287 2.37 20.02 -18.46
CA ALA A 287 1.44 20.98 -17.85
C ALA A 287 0.45 20.33 -16.87
N MET A 288 -0.05 19.13 -17.18
CA MET A 288 -0.93 18.37 -16.28
C MET A 288 -0.21 18.02 -14.98
N LEU A 289 0.98 17.41 -15.05
CA LEU A 289 1.75 17.04 -13.86
C LEU A 289 2.19 18.24 -13.02
N ALA A 290 2.60 19.33 -13.68
CA ALA A 290 2.93 20.59 -13.01
C ALA A 290 1.74 21.10 -12.18
N ASN A 291 0.54 21.11 -12.78
CA ASN A 291 -0.68 21.49 -12.08
C ASN A 291 -0.99 20.56 -10.91
N VAL A 292 -0.80 19.24 -11.05
CA VAL A 292 -1.00 18.26 -9.96
C VAL A 292 -0.12 18.63 -8.75
N ILE A 293 1.19 18.77 -8.93
CA ILE A 293 2.08 19.05 -7.79
C ILE A 293 1.89 20.46 -7.20
N VAL A 294 1.54 21.45 -8.02
CA VAL A 294 1.24 22.81 -7.51
C VAL A 294 -0.06 22.82 -6.71
N PHE A 295 -1.05 22.03 -7.13
CA PHE A 295 -2.29 21.88 -6.39
C PHE A 295 -2.09 21.16 -5.06
N GLU A 296 -1.26 20.10 -5.02
CA GLU A 296 -0.84 19.45 -3.77
C GLU A 296 -0.11 20.41 -2.83
N LEU A 297 0.80 21.24 -3.36
CA LEU A 297 1.45 22.30 -2.58
C LEU A 297 0.41 23.27 -2.01
N PHE A 298 -0.54 23.72 -2.84
CA PHE A 298 -1.59 24.65 -2.45
C PHE A 298 -2.42 24.08 -1.29
N LYS A 299 -2.88 22.82 -1.39
CA LYS A 299 -3.62 22.12 -0.33
C LYS A 299 -2.80 22.02 0.96
N ASN A 300 -1.53 21.62 0.86
CA ASN A 300 -0.66 21.45 2.02
C ASN A 300 -0.38 22.76 2.77
N VAL A 301 0.03 23.81 2.06
CA VAL A 301 0.37 25.11 2.68
C VAL A 301 -0.87 25.74 3.31
N THR A 302 -2.01 25.64 2.64
CA THR A 302 -3.28 26.17 3.16
C THR A 302 -3.93 25.24 4.19
N ARG A 303 -3.35 24.08 4.49
CA ARG A 303 -3.84 23.10 5.47
C ARG A 303 -5.27 22.66 5.20
N VAL A 304 -5.60 22.39 3.94
CA VAL A 304 -6.85 21.72 3.59
C VAL A 304 -6.83 20.34 4.25
N ALA A 305 -7.72 20.13 5.23
CA ALA A 305 -7.86 18.85 5.90
C ALA A 305 -8.73 17.94 5.02
N GLU A 306 -8.18 17.43 3.93
CA GLU A 306 -8.82 16.35 3.21
C GLU A 306 -8.64 15.06 4.01
N SER A 307 -9.66 14.20 3.99
CA SER A 307 -9.57 12.80 4.45
C SER A 307 -8.65 11.95 3.54
N GLU A 308 -7.71 12.58 2.84
CA GLU A 308 -6.83 11.95 1.87
C GLU A 308 -5.94 10.92 2.56
N GLN A 309 -5.84 9.77 1.90
CA GLN A 309 -4.93 8.72 2.32
C GLN A 309 -3.52 9.29 2.23
N LYS A 310 -2.78 9.25 3.35
CA LYS A 310 -1.37 9.62 3.35
C LYS A 310 -0.59 8.64 2.48
N ASN A 311 0.56 9.07 1.97
CA ASN A 311 1.46 8.27 1.14
C ASN A 311 0.81 7.86 -0.20
N GLN A 312 0.52 8.86 -1.03
CA GLN A 312 0.04 8.67 -2.38
C GLN A 312 0.96 9.33 -3.39
N PHE A 313 1.06 8.75 -4.58
CA PHE A 313 1.64 9.34 -5.77
C PHE A 313 0.67 9.22 -6.93
N PHE A 314 0.82 10.09 -7.92
CA PHE A 314 -0.02 10.14 -9.10
C PHE A 314 0.75 9.57 -10.30
N LEU A 315 0.11 8.67 -11.04
CA LEU A 315 0.60 8.17 -12.32
C LEU A 315 -0.22 8.76 -13.45
N LEU A 316 0.43 9.19 -14.52
CA LEU A 316 -0.18 9.59 -15.78
C LEU A 316 0.35 8.69 -16.90
N ASN A 317 -0.54 7.99 -17.58
CA ASN A 317 -0.20 7.29 -18.80
C ASN A 317 -0.18 8.29 -19.96
N LEU A 318 0.92 8.39 -20.70
CA LEU A 318 1.06 9.37 -21.79
C LEU A 318 0.28 8.99 -23.05
N ASP A 319 -0.04 7.71 -23.22
CA ASP A 319 -0.74 7.20 -24.40
C ASP A 319 -2.25 7.41 -24.28
N THR A 320 -2.82 7.19 -23.09
CA THR A 320 -4.25 7.35 -22.82
C THR A 320 -4.61 8.69 -22.18
N LEU A 321 -3.63 9.41 -21.62
CA LEU A 321 -3.81 10.57 -20.73
C LEU A 321 -4.64 10.28 -19.48
N GLU A 322 -4.86 9.01 -19.16
CA GLU A 322 -5.49 8.60 -17.91
C GLU A 322 -4.48 8.77 -16.78
N GLY A 323 -4.93 9.36 -15.68
CA GLY A 323 -4.11 9.45 -14.49
C GLY A 323 -4.88 9.20 -13.22
N ASN A 324 -4.24 8.52 -12.29
CA ASN A 324 -4.84 8.03 -11.05
C ASN A 324 -3.87 8.18 -9.88
N TRP A 325 -4.44 8.29 -8.68
CA TRP A 325 -3.71 8.27 -7.43
C TRP A 325 -3.54 6.84 -6.93
N HIS A 326 -2.31 6.50 -6.55
CA HIS A 326 -1.94 5.20 -6.04
C HIS A 326 -1.34 5.35 -4.64
N SER A 327 -1.82 4.51 -3.72
CA SER A 327 -1.33 4.48 -2.34
C SER A 327 -0.14 3.55 -2.22
N PHE A 328 0.81 3.89 -1.36
CA PHE A 328 1.95 3.05 -1.05
C PHE A 328 2.21 3.02 0.45
N MET A 329 3.03 2.06 0.85
CA MET A 329 3.42 1.86 2.24
C MET A 329 4.86 2.32 2.46
N PRO A 330 5.20 2.88 3.64
CA PRO A 330 6.59 3.17 3.96
C PRO A 330 7.46 1.92 3.81
N HIS A 331 8.47 1.99 2.95
CA HIS A 331 9.25 0.82 2.58
C HIS A 331 10.20 0.41 3.73
N PRO A 332 10.26 -0.88 4.12
CA PRO A 332 11.05 -1.33 5.29
C PRO A 332 12.53 -0.97 5.23
N LEU A 333 13.17 -1.08 4.06
CA LEU A 333 14.58 -0.70 3.88
C LEU A 333 14.82 0.83 4.00
N VAL A 334 13.78 1.65 3.85
CA VAL A 334 13.87 3.11 3.91
C VAL A 334 13.57 3.63 5.31
N THR A 335 12.64 2.98 6.01
CA THR A 335 12.32 3.28 7.41
C THR A 335 13.34 2.68 8.38
N GLY A 336 14.04 1.61 7.97
CA GLY A 336 14.96 0.86 8.82
C GLY A 336 14.26 0.09 9.94
N ARG A 337 12.93 -0.04 9.88
CA ARG A 337 12.10 -0.69 10.92
C ARG A 337 11.86 -2.16 10.58
N VAL A 338 12.95 -2.89 10.53
CA VAL A 338 12.98 -4.32 10.35
C VAL A 338 13.53 -4.86 11.66
N THR A 339 12.70 -5.55 12.46
CA THR A 339 13.15 -6.07 13.76
C THR A 339 12.80 -7.54 13.90
N ALA A 340 13.74 -8.30 14.44
CA ALA A 340 13.51 -9.70 14.80
C ALA A 340 13.72 -9.90 16.30
N GLU A 341 12.78 -10.58 16.94
CA GLU A 341 12.82 -10.84 18.38
C GLU A 341 12.64 -12.32 18.68
N TRP A 342 13.49 -12.86 19.57
CA TRP A 342 13.30 -14.21 20.09
C TRP A 342 11.96 -14.31 20.82
N VAL A 343 11.17 -15.31 20.48
CA VAL A 343 9.90 -15.53 21.16
C VAL A 343 10.17 -16.16 22.53
N GLN A 344 9.92 -15.39 23.59
CA GLN A 344 9.92 -15.86 24.98
C GLN A 344 8.53 -16.36 25.37
N ASP A 345 8.46 -17.23 26.38
CA ASP A 345 7.20 -17.72 26.98
C ASP A 345 6.20 -18.33 25.98
N PHE A 346 6.73 -19.15 25.07
CA PHE A 346 5.99 -19.79 23.98
C PHE A 346 4.70 -20.51 24.42
N ASP A 347 4.79 -21.33 25.48
CA ASP A 347 3.64 -22.08 26.00
C ASP A 347 2.49 -21.18 26.49
N LEU A 348 2.82 -19.97 26.98
CA LEU A 348 1.83 -19.00 27.42
C LEU A 348 1.16 -18.32 26.22
N ARG A 349 1.93 -17.97 25.18
CA ARG A 349 1.41 -17.33 23.95
C ARG A 349 0.55 -18.29 23.11
N LEU A 350 0.89 -19.57 23.07
CA LEU A 350 0.08 -20.62 22.44
C LEU A 350 -1.31 -20.76 23.07
N LYS A 351 -1.41 -20.65 24.40
CA LYS A 351 -2.69 -20.75 25.13
C LYS A 351 -3.58 -19.52 24.96
N GLN A 352 -3.00 -18.35 24.67
CA GLN A 352 -3.75 -17.11 24.46
C GLN A 352 -4.31 -17.02 23.03
N SER A 353 -3.59 -17.56 22.04
CA SER A 353 -3.95 -17.48 20.61
C SER A 353 -5.06 -18.43 20.17
N SER A 354 -5.38 -19.49 20.93
CA SER A 354 -6.46 -20.43 20.64
C SER A 354 -7.88 -19.88 20.82
N SER A 355 -8.03 -18.62 21.25
CA SER A 355 -9.31 -17.97 21.53
C SER A 355 -9.82 -17.02 20.44
N ARG A 356 -9.08 -16.85 19.34
CA ARG A 356 -9.47 -15.97 18.23
C ARG A 356 -10.28 -16.77 17.20
N GLY A 357 -11.59 -16.52 17.17
CA GLY A 357 -12.50 -17.05 16.15
C GLY A 357 -12.22 -16.49 14.75
N GLU A 358 -12.83 -17.10 13.72
CA GLU A 358 -12.68 -16.78 12.30
C GLU A 358 -12.59 -15.28 12.03
N SER A 359 -11.39 -14.81 11.63
CA SER A 359 -11.16 -13.40 11.37
C SER A 359 -11.53 -13.07 9.92
N SER A 360 -12.78 -12.66 9.70
CA SER A 360 -13.26 -12.15 8.40
C SER A 360 -12.47 -10.94 7.86
N GLY A 361 -11.56 -10.37 8.67
CA GLY A 361 -10.70 -9.25 8.30
C GLY A 361 -9.45 -9.62 7.50
N LEU A 362 -9.00 -10.89 7.50
CA LEU A 362 -7.73 -11.25 6.85
C LEU A 362 -7.75 -11.02 5.33
N LEU A 363 -8.79 -11.49 4.65
CA LEU A 363 -8.90 -11.35 3.20
C LEU A 363 -9.04 -9.88 2.78
N LEU A 364 -9.73 -9.06 3.58
CA LEU A 364 -9.82 -7.61 3.38
C LEU A 364 -8.46 -6.93 3.58
N TYR A 365 -7.65 -7.43 4.50
CA TYR A 365 -6.30 -6.94 4.68
C TYR A 365 -5.40 -7.29 3.48
N PHE A 366 -5.50 -8.50 2.95
CA PHE A 366 -4.78 -8.84 1.73
C PHE A 366 -5.21 -8.00 0.52
N SER A 367 -6.49 -7.68 0.37
CA SER A 367 -6.94 -6.78 -0.70
C SER A 367 -6.37 -5.37 -0.56
N GLN A 368 -6.17 -4.86 0.67
CA GLN A 368 -5.48 -3.59 0.90
C GLN A 368 -3.99 -3.62 0.53
N LEU A 369 -3.37 -4.80 0.51
CA LEU A 369 -1.97 -4.98 0.09
C LEU A 369 -1.84 -5.24 -1.42
N THR A 370 -2.96 -5.37 -2.15
CA THR A 370 -2.97 -5.76 -3.56
C THR A 370 -3.21 -4.54 -4.44
N SER A 371 -2.30 -4.28 -5.37
CA SER A 371 -2.45 -3.28 -6.44
C SER A 371 -1.50 -3.65 -7.57
N LYS A 372 -1.92 -3.47 -8.82
CA LYS A 372 -1.07 -3.79 -9.99
C LYS A 372 0.08 -2.82 -10.16
N GLU A 373 0.02 -1.65 -9.53
CA GLU A 373 0.98 -0.56 -9.68
C GLU A 373 1.88 -0.38 -8.45
N SER A 374 1.39 -0.61 -7.22
CA SER A 374 2.16 -0.33 -6.00
C SER A 374 1.89 -1.21 -4.78
N GLY A 375 1.17 -2.33 -4.96
CA GLY A 375 0.88 -3.26 -3.88
C GLY A 375 2.09 -4.07 -3.45
N ILE A 376 2.05 -4.69 -2.27
CA ILE A 376 2.99 -5.79 -2.00
C ILE A 376 2.64 -6.99 -2.87
N PHE A 377 1.34 -7.21 -3.06
CA PHE A 377 0.83 -8.17 -4.04
C PHE A 377 0.57 -7.41 -5.34
N HIS A 378 1.29 -7.80 -6.39
CA HIS A 378 0.98 -7.41 -7.75
C HIS A 378 -0.36 -8.00 -8.18
N ILE A 379 -0.58 -9.27 -7.83
CA ILE A 379 -1.79 -10.04 -8.14
C ILE A 379 -2.13 -10.89 -6.92
N LEU A 380 -3.41 -10.93 -6.53
CA LEU A 380 -3.99 -11.90 -5.60
C LEU A 380 -5.42 -12.23 -6.04
N GLU A 381 -5.55 -13.03 -7.09
CA GLU A 381 -6.83 -13.28 -7.78
C GLU A 381 -6.86 -14.69 -8.36
N GLU A 382 -8.03 -15.20 -8.72
CA GLU A 382 -8.16 -16.49 -9.41
C GLU A 382 -7.78 -16.40 -10.90
N GLU A 383 -7.92 -15.22 -11.51
CA GLU A 383 -7.72 -14.95 -12.94
C GLU A 383 -8.32 -16.05 -13.84
N ASP A 384 -7.58 -16.50 -14.86
CA ASP A 384 -8.00 -17.54 -15.81
C ASP A 384 -7.67 -18.97 -15.33
N LEU A 385 -7.37 -19.17 -14.05
CA LEU A 385 -7.00 -20.48 -13.50
C LEU A 385 -8.21 -21.45 -13.48
N LYS A 386 -7.92 -22.72 -13.74
CA LYS A 386 -8.91 -23.80 -13.61
C LYS A 386 -9.31 -23.96 -12.15
N GLN A 387 -10.60 -23.86 -11.86
CA GLN A 387 -11.15 -23.98 -10.49
C GLN A 387 -11.58 -25.40 -10.12
N LEU A 388 -11.27 -26.39 -10.97
CA LEU A 388 -11.57 -27.80 -10.75
C LEU A 388 -10.33 -28.66 -11.02
N PRO A 389 -10.10 -29.73 -10.24
CA PRO A 389 -10.93 -30.19 -9.11
C PRO A 389 -10.71 -29.40 -7.82
N LEU A 390 -9.65 -28.61 -7.69
CA LEU A 390 -9.39 -27.74 -6.54
C LEU A 390 -9.56 -26.28 -6.94
N ALA A 391 -10.04 -25.46 -6.01
CA ALA A 391 -10.04 -24.01 -6.17
C ALA A 391 -8.59 -23.53 -6.20
N GLN A 392 -8.28 -22.57 -7.08
CA GLN A 392 -6.93 -22.08 -7.28
C GLN A 392 -6.91 -20.55 -7.21
N CYS A 393 -5.92 -20.01 -6.50
CA CYS A 393 -5.69 -18.57 -6.43
C CYS A 393 -4.22 -18.28 -6.77
N HIS A 394 -4.03 -17.29 -7.63
CA HIS A 394 -2.74 -16.77 -8.05
C HIS A 394 -2.27 -15.73 -7.04
N VAL A 395 -0.99 -15.78 -6.69
CA VAL A 395 -0.32 -14.68 -5.98
C VAL A 395 0.99 -14.36 -6.66
N GLN A 396 1.23 -13.08 -6.90
CA GLN A 396 2.52 -12.57 -7.33
C GLN A 396 2.89 -11.38 -6.47
N VAL A 397 4.13 -11.37 -6.01
CA VAL A 397 4.63 -10.46 -4.99
C VAL A 397 5.81 -9.69 -5.57
N VAL A 398 6.00 -8.46 -5.14
CA VAL A 398 7.21 -7.68 -5.46
C VAL A 398 8.45 -8.19 -4.70
N ASP A 399 9.63 -7.94 -5.24
CA ASP A 399 10.89 -8.14 -4.52
C ASP A 399 11.21 -6.90 -3.66
N PRO A 400 11.16 -6.98 -2.31
CA PRO A 400 11.49 -5.84 -1.45
C PRO A 400 12.96 -5.41 -1.50
N LEU A 401 13.86 -6.20 -2.09
CA LEU A 401 15.27 -5.84 -2.24
C LEU A 401 15.55 -4.97 -3.47
N SER A 402 14.59 -4.81 -4.38
CA SER A 402 14.73 -3.97 -5.57
C SER A 402 15.08 -2.53 -5.19
N LYS A 403 15.96 -1.90 -5.97
CA LYS A 403 16.35 -0.49 -5.79
C LYS A 403 15.29 0.51 -6.26
N GLY A 404 14.19 0.02 -6.83
CA GLY A 404 13.13 0.80 -7.46
C GLY A 404 13.40 0.99 -8.96
N PRO A 405 12.42 0.71 -9.84
CA PRO A 405 11.09 0.13 -9.56
C PRO A 405 11.15 -1.26 -8.91
N ALA A 406 10.04 -1.72 -8.35
CA ALA A 406 9.91 -3.05 -7.76
C ALA A 406 9.88 -4.13 -8.86
N GLU A 407 10.84 -5.04 -8.82
CA GLU A 407 10.84 -6.24 -9.64
C GLU A 407 9.78 -7.22 -9.13
N LEU A 408 9.25 -8.06 -10.01
CA LEU A 408 8.25 -9.06 -9.62
C LEU A 408 8.90 -10.42 -9.33
N LEU A 409 8.62 -10.98 -8.16
CA LEU A 409 8.98 -12.36 -7.86
C LEU A 409 8.19 -13.33 -8.75
N PRO A 410 8.66 -14.58 -8.92
CA PRO A 410 7.92 -15.60 -9.64
C PRO A 410 6.50 -15.78 -9.09
N SER A 411 5.54 -15.89 -9.99
CA SER A 411 4.17 -16.19 -9.64
C SER A 411 4.03 -17.56 -8.98
N MET A 412 3.15 -17.62 -7.97
CA MET A 412 2.75 -18.84 -7.28
C MET A 412 1.25 -19.07 -7.46
N VAL A 413 0.85 -20.34 -7.49
CA VAL A 413 -0.56 -20.72 -7.46
C VAL A 413 -0.78 -21.62 -6.26
N CYS A 414 -1.69 -21.21 -5.40
CA CYS A 414 -2.10 -21.97 -4.23
C CYS A 414 -3.44 -22.64 -4.49
N THR A 415 -3.62 -23.85 -3.97
CA THR A 415 -4.81 -24.66 -4.22
C THR A 415 -5.40 -25.21 -2.95
N GLU A 416 -6.72 -25.13 -2.84
CA GLU A 416 -7.47 -25.63 -1.69
C GLU A 416 -8.88 -26.08 -2.10
N LEU A 417 -9.59 -26.72 -1.17
CA LEU A 417 -10.95 -27.23 -1.42
C LEU A 417 -11.95 -26.12 -1.74
N THR A 418 -11.75 -24.92 -1.19
CA THR A 418 -12.66 -23.77 -1.38
C THR A 418 -11.89 -22.53 -1.85
N HIS A 419 -12.59 -21.63 -2.54
CA HIS A 419 -12.00 -20.35 -3.00
C HIS A 419 -11.46 -19.52 -1.84
N GLU A 420 -12.17 -19.50 -0.71
CA GLU A 420 -11.76 -18.76 0.48
C GLU A 420 -10.44 -19.30 1.06
N LYS A 421 -10.35 -20.63 1.22
CA LYS A 421 -9.13 -21.29 1.71
C LYS A 421 -7.97 -21.11 0.71
N ALA A 422 -8.23 -21.18 -0.61
CA ALA A 422 -7.20 -20.99 -1.64
C ALA A 422 -6.66 -19.56 -1.65
N ARG A 423 -7.54 -18.57 -1.50
CA ARG A 423 -7.15 -17.15 -1.42
C ARG A 423 -6.41 -16.82 -0.13
N LYS A 424 -6.84 -17.39 1.00
CA LYS A 424 -6.10 -17.31 2.27
C LYS A 424 -4.68 -17.88 2.12
N GLU A 425 -4.57 -19.08 1.54
CA GLU A 425 -3.28 -19.76 1.33
C GLU A 425 -2.37 -18.95 0.40
N ALA A 426 -2.93 -18.38 -0.67
CA ALA A 426 -2.22 -17.51 -1.61
C ALA A 426 -1.70 -16.25 -0.91
N GLY A 427 -2.55 -15.57 -0.14
CA GLY A 427 -2.16 -14.37 0.60
C GLY A 427 -1.06 -14.65 1.63
N LEU A 428 -1.20 -15.70 2.45
CA LEU A 428 -0.16 -16.09 3.42
C LEU A 428 1.15 -16.49 2.73
N SER A 429 1.09 -17.29 1.66
CA SER A 429 2.27 -17.66 0.87
C SER A 429 2.95 -16.43 0.24
N GLY A 430 2.16 -15.44 -0.18
CA GLY A 430 2.67 -14.17 -0.68
C GLY A 430 3.42 -13.37 0.38
N VAL A 431 2.86 -13.25 1.59
CA VAL A 431 3.56 -12.61 2.73
C VAL A 431 4.88 -13.32 3.02
N GLU A 432 4.86 -14.65 3.03
CA GLU A 432 6.07 -15.40 3.30
C GLU A 432 7.13 -15.22 2.21
N ALA A 433 6.73 -15.19 0.93
CA ALA A 433 7.66 -14.95 -0.18
C ALA A 433 8.30 -13.56 -0.10
N TYR A 434 7.49 -12.53 0.20
CA TYR A 434 7.99 -11.17 0.43
C TYR A 434 9.05 -11.15 1.56
N VAL A 435 8.70 -11.67 2.73
CA VAL A 435 9.55 -11.61 3.92
C VAL A 435 10.78 -12.51 3.80
N SER A 436 10.68 -13.63 3.06
CA SER A 436 11.82 -14.52 2.79
C SER A 436 12.97 -13.80 2.09
N ARG A 437 12.68 -12.80 1.25
CA ARG A 437 13.70 -11.97 0.60
C ARG A 437 14.46 -11.08 1.59
N MET A 438 13.87 -10.77 2.74
CA MET A 438 14.41 -9.83 3.72
C MET A 438 15.07 -10.49 4.95
N VAL A 439 15.17 -11.82 4.98
CA VAL A 439 15.68 -12.57 6.15
C VAL A 439 17.03 -12.05 6.63
N ASP A 440 17.97 -11.79 5.73
CA ASP A 440 19.31 -11.32 6.10
C ASP A 440 19.25 -10.00 6.87
N ALA A 441 18.38 -9.07 6.45
CA ALA A 441 18.18 -7.80 7.15
C ALA A 441 17.66 -8.02 8.57
N PHE A 442 16.76 -8.99 8.79
CA PHE A 442 16.26 -9.35 10.11
C PHE A 442 17.34 -9.95 11.02
N LEU A 443 18.16 -10.86 10.48
CA LEU A 443 19.22 -11.53 11.24
C LEU A 443 20.21 -10.54 11.84
N THR A 444 20.47 -9.40 11.19
CA THR A 444 21.33 -8.34 11.73
C THR A 444 20.77 -7.64 12.98
N THR A 445 19.46 -7.76 13.24
CA THR A 445 18.75 -7.05 14.34
C THR A 445 18.42 -7.93 15.54
N LEU A 446 18.60 -9.25 15.41
CA LEU A 446 18.24 -10.23 16.43
C LEU A 446 19.10 -10.06 17.69
N PRO A 447 18.50 -10.00 18.90
CA PRO A 447 19.27 -9.89 20.14
C PRO A 447 20.18 -11.09 20.39
N SER A 448 21.40 -10.81 20.84
CA SER A 448 22.43 -11.78 21.16
C SER A 448 22.04 -12.68 22.34
N GLN A 449 21.71 -13.95 22.03
CA GLN A 449 21.67 -15.02 23.03
C GLN A 449 22.91 -15.91 22.85
N GLN A 450 23.69 -16.01 23.93
CA GLN A 450 24.92 -16.81 24.13
C GLN A 450 25.25 -17.87 23.05
N LYS A 451 26.50 -17.80 22.53
CA LYS A 451 27.21 -18.79 21.68
C LYS A 451 26.59 -19.16 20.32
N ALA A 452 25.30 -18.97 20.08
CA ALA A 452 24.63 -19.35 18.84
C ALA A 452 24.96 -18.44 17.63
N GLU A 453 25.49 -17.24 17.90
CA GLU A 453 25.67 -16.15 16.92
C GLU A 453 26.84 -16.29 15.96
N ARG A 454 27.95 -16.95 16.36
CA ARG A 454 29.09 -17.07 15.43
C ARG A 454 28.80 -17.99 14.26
N VAL A 455 27.76 -18.83 14.34
CA VAL A 455 27.47 -19.84 13.34
C VAL A 455 26.42 -19.36 12.33
N ILE A 456 25.35 -18.65 12.71
CA ILE A 456 24.26 -18.27 11.76
C ILE A 456 24.76 -17.42 10.58
N VAL A 457 25.67 -16.49 10.84
CA VAL A 457 26.24 -15.59 9.80
C VAL A 457 27.38 -16.26 9.02
N GLU A 458 27.97 -17.35 9.55
CA GLU A 458 29.09 -18.08 8.94
C GLU A 458 28.65 -19.41 8.28
N SER A 459 27.42 -19.94 8.51
CA SER A 459 27.03 -21.32 8.17
C SER A 459 26.00 -21.52 7.05
N GLU A 460 25.51 -20.47 6.38
CA GLU A 460 24.49 -20.59 5.30
C GLU A 460 23.25 -21.43 5.71
N GLU A 461 22.84 -21.39 6.99
CA GLU A 461 21.67 -22.14 7.47
C GLU A 461 20.36 -21.56 6.92
N PHE A 462 19.50 -22.42 6.39
CA PHE A 462 18.21 -22.03 5.81
C PHE A 462 17.21 -21.61 6.88
N VAL A 463 16.59 -20.44 6.71
CA VAL A 463 15.52 -19.93 7.57
C VAL A 463 14.17 -20.10 6.88
N GLY A 464 13.29 -20.92 7.46
CA GLY A 464 11.92 -21.08 7.00
C GLY A 464 11.03 -19.95 7.50
N VAL A 465 10.53 -19.10 6.60
CA VAL A 465 9.57 -18.04 6.95
C VAL A 465 8.14 -18.53 6.81
N GLY A 466 7.38 -18.44 7.90
CA GLY A 466 5.96 -18.79 7.95
C GLY A 466 5.09 -17.64 8.44
N ALA A 467 3.95 -17.44 7.77
CA ALA A 467 2.95 -16.44 8.12
C ALA A 467 1.63 -17.13 8.47
N GLY A 468 0.91 -16.64 9.48
CA GLY A 468 -0.38 -17.21 9.88
C GLY A 468 -1.24 -16.25 10.70
N GLU A 469 -2.52 -16.56 10.84
CA GLU A 469 -3.43 -15.84 11.74
C GLU A 469 -3.10 -16.12 13.20
N THR A 470 -2.51 -17.29 13.45
CA THR A 470 -2.03 -17.71 14.76
C THR A 470 -0.53 -17.96 14.75
N ILE A 471 0.08 -17.85 15.93
CA ILE A 471 1.50 -18.22 16.12
C ILE A 471 1.73 -19.66 15.69
N ALA A 472 0.83 -20.57 16.07
CA ALA A 472 0.96 -21.98 15.76
C ALA A 472 0.93 -22.26 14.25
N GLU A 473 0.02 -21.62 13.51
CA GLU A 473 -0.05 -21.72 12.05
C GLU A 473 1.24 -21.19 11.41
N GLY A 474 1.69 -19.99 11.79
CA GLY A 474 2.91 -19.39 11.25
C GLY A 474 4.16 -20.24 11.53
N VAL A 475 4.31 -20.76 12.75
CA VAL A 475 5.43 -21.64 13.13
C VAL A 475 5.37 -22.98 12.37
N CYS A 476 4.19 -23.61 12.29
CA CYS A 476 4.02 -24.86 11.53
C CYS A 476 4.39 -24.67 10.06
N ARG A 477 3.95 -23.56 9.44
CA ARG A 477 4.26 -23.25 8.03
C ARG A 477 5.76 -22.99 7.82
N GLY A 478 6.40 -22.25 8.72
CA GLY A 478 7.85 -22.02 8.67
C GLY A 478 8.65 -23.32 8.84
N LEU A 479 8.28 -24.16 9.81
CA LEU A 479 8.94 -25.46 10.06
C LEU A 479 8.78 -26.38 8.85
N GLN A 480 7.58 -26.41 8.27
CA GLN A 480 7.30 -27.16 7.06
C GLN A 480 8.22 -26.74 5.90
N LYS A 481 8.57 -25.46 5.76
CA LYS A 481 9.55 -25.00 4.77
C LYS A 481 10.96 -25.48 5.07
N CYS A 482 11.40 -25.44 6.33
CA CYS A 482 12.71 -26.00 6.72
C CYS A 482 12.82 -27.49 6.34
N LEU A 483 11.79 -28.28 6.65
CA LEU A 483 11.75 -29.70 6.31
C LEU A 483 11.71 -29.93 4.79
N THR A 484 11.00 -29.07 4.05
CA THR A 484 10.90 -29.11 2.59
C THR A 484 12.26 -28.82 1.94
N GLU A 485 13.03 -27.89 2.51
CA GLU A 485 14.40 -27.60 2.08
C GLU A 485 15.35 -28.77 2.41
N GLU A 486 15.28 -29.33 3.63
CA GLU A 486 16.06 -30.52 4.00
C GLU A 486 15.74 -31.71 3.08
N LEU A 487 14.47 -31.94 2.76
CA LEU A 487 14.05 -32.96 1.79
C LEU A 487 14.69 -32.68 0.42
N SER A 488 14.59 -31.45 -0.07
CA SER A 488 15.15 -31.06 -1.38
C SER A 488 16.66 -31.31 -1.46
N LYS A 489 17.41 -31.03 -0.39
CA LYS A 489 18.85 -31.36 -0.28
C LYS A 489 19.09 -32.87 -0.31
N GLN A 490 18.29 -33.67 0.42
CA GLN A 490 18.40 -35.14 0.39
C GLN A 490 18.11 -35.74 -0.99
N LEU A 491 17.21 -35.13 -1.78
CA LEU A 491 16.84 -35.62 -3.12
C LEU A 491 17.95 -35.43 -4.17
N ILE A 492 18.84 -34.45 -3.98
CA ILE A 492 19.96 -34.20 -4.90
C ILE A 492 21.02 -35.31 -4.78
N ASP A 493 21.22 -35.82 -3.55
CA ASP A 493 22.38 -36.67 -3.23
C ASP A 493 22.07 -38.19 -3.22
N GLN A 494 20.81 -38.62 -3.34
CA GLN A 494 20.42 -40.02 -3.07
C GLN A 494 19.46 -40.63 -4.11
N LYS A 495 19.58 -41.96 -4.29
CA LYS A 495 18.54 -42.77 -4.96
C LYS A 495 17.32 -42.87 -4.04
N ASN A 496 16.16 -42.45 -4.54
CA ASN A 496 14.94 -42.36 -3.74
C ASN A 496 14.27 -43.73 -3.60
N ILE A 497 14.43 -44.35 -2.43
CA ILE A 497 13.78 -45.62 -2.08
C ILE A 497 12.41 -45.31 -1.50
N VAL A 498 11.36 -45.80 -2.15
CA VAL A 498 9.97 -45.60 -1.73
C VAL A 498 9.37 -46.97 -1.38
N SER A 499 8.79 -47.08 -0.19
CA SER A 499 8.12 -48.31 0.26
C SER A 499 6.62 -48.20 0.03
N ARG A 500 6.05 -49.09 -0.79
CA ARG A 500 4.61 -49.05 -1.13
C ARG A 500 3.75 -49.30 0.11
N VAL A 501 2.69 -48.52 0.26
CA VAL A 501 1.69 -48.66 1.34
C VAL A 501 0.28 -48.78 0.78
N GLN A 502 -0.60 -49.45 1.53
CA GLN A 502 -2.03 -49.45 1.25
C GLN A 502 -2.72 -48.46 2.18
N VAL A 503 -3.47 -47.53 1.60
CA VAL A 503 -4.28 -46.59 2.38
C VAL A 503 -5.66 -47.22 2.56
N SER A 504 -5.94 -47.71 3.77
CA SER A 504 -7.17 -48.45 4.08
C SER A 504 -8.29 -47.54 4.56
N ASP A 505 -7.97 -46.62 5.48
CA ASP A 505 -8.92 -45.76 6.18
C ASP A 505 -8.52 -44.29 6.01
N VAL A 506 -9.29 -43.55 5.20
CA VAL A 506 -9.11 -42.11 4.96
C VAL A 506 -10.24 -41.34 5.61
N GLU A 507 -10.03 -40.92 6.85
CA GLU A 507 -10.98 -40.09 7.61
C GLU A 507 -10.92 -38.62 7.17
N ASP A 508 -9.74 -38.16 6.71
CA ASP A 508 -9.53 -36.81 6.21
C ASP A 508 -10.29 -36.54 4.90
N GLU A 509 -11.16 -35.53 4.92
CA GLU A 509 -12.01 -35.19 3.78
C GLU A 509 -11.18 -34.72 2.57
N HIS A 510 -10.12 -33.95 2.82
CA HIS A 510 -9.27 -33.41 1.77
C HIS A 510 -8.51 -34.53 1.04
N CYS A 511 -7.83 -35.41 1.78
CA CYS A 511 -7.15 -36.56 1.19
C CYS A 511 -8.13 -37.44 0.40
N ARG A 512 -9.33 -37.69 0.95
CA ARG A 512 -10.36 -38.50 0.28
C ARG A 512 -10.82 -37.86 -1.04
N TYR A 513 -11.10 -36.57 -1.03
CA TYR A 513 -11.48 -35.81 -2.22
C TYR A 513 -10.38 -35.85 -3.28
N CYS A 514 -9.14 -35.55 -2.91
CA CYS A 514 -8.02 -35.55 -3.86
C CYS A 514 -7.72 -36.93 -4.43
N LEU A 515 -7.82 -38.00 -3.63
CA LEU A 515 -7.68 -39.39 -4.12
C LEU A 515 -8.76 -39.75 -5.15
N GLN A 516 -10.01 -39.36 -4.90
CA GLN A 516 -11.11 -39.58 -5.85
C GLN A 516 -10.88 -38.78 -7.13
N ALA A 517 -10.52 -37.50 -7.02
CA ALA A 517 -10.25 -36.64 -8.16
C ALA A 517 -9.09 -37.17 -9.02
N LEU A 518 -7.99 -37.61 -8.41
CA LEU A 518 -6.87 -38.25 -9.11
C LEU A 518 -7.30 -39.56 -9.77
N THR A 519 -8.07 -40.38 -9.06
CA THR A 519 -8.54 -41.67 -9.61
C THR A 519 -9.40 -41.48 -10.86
N VAL A 520 -10.26 -40.45 -10.86
CA VAL A 520 -11.12 -40.12 -12.01
C VAL A 520 -10.32 -39.54 -13.17
N THR A 521 -9.28 -38.74 -12.90
CA THR A 521 -8.55 -37.99 -13.93
C THR A 521 -7.32 -38.71 -14.48
N GLN A 522 -6.61 -39.47 -13.65
CA GLN A 522 -5.30 -40.08 -13.95
C GLN A 522 -5.20 -41.57 -13.55
N GLY A 523 -6.28 -42.16 -13.02
CA GLY A 523 -6.28 -43.53 -12.50
C GLY A 523 -5.79 -43.61 -11.05
N ALA A 524 -5.93 -44.79 -10.43
CA ALA A 524 -5.66 -44.96 -9.02
C ALA A 524 -4.17 -44.70 -8.70
N PRO A 525 -3.84 -43.72 -7.84
CA PRO A 525 -2.46 -43.39 -7.52
C PRO A 525 -1.79 -44.48 -6.67
N ILE A 526 -0.48 -44.63 -6.83
CA ILE A 526 0.35 -45.47 -5.96
C ILE A 526 0.87 -44.61 -4.81
N ILE A 527 0.67 -45.03 -3.58
CA ILE A 527 1.12 -44.29 -2.39
C ILE A 527 2.29 -45.03 -1.76
N GLY A 528 3.32 -44.29 -1.37
CA GLY A 528 4.50 -44.83 -0.74
C GLY A 528 5.09 -43.93 0.34
N LEU A 529 5.85 -44.54 1.24
CA LEU A 529 6.62 -43.84 2.28
C LEU A 529 8.09 -43.78 1.88
N GLY A 530 8.63 -42.57 1.89
CA GLY A 530 10.05 -42.30 1.69
C GLY A 530 10.83 -42.35 3.01
N LYS A 531 12.12 -42.02 2.92
CA LYS A 531 12.97 -41.80 4.10
C LYS A 531 12.49 -40.57 4.86
N GLU A 532 12.40 -40.69 6.18
CA GLU A 532 12.01 -39.58 7.06
C GLU A 532 13.04 -38.45 7.03
N VAL A 533 12.57 -37.21 7.21
CA VAL A 533 13.40 -36.01 7.29
C VAL A 533 13.28 -35.46 8.70
N SER A 534 14.37 -35.49 9.46
CA SER A 534 14.39 -35.04 10.86
C SER A 534 13.29 -35.68 11.74
N GLY A 535 12.98 -36.95 11.46
CA GLY A 535 11.93 -37.73 12.15
C GLY A 535 10.51 -37.55 11.59
N PHE A 536 10.33 -36.70 10.58
CA PHE A 536 9.02 -36.44 9.98
C PHE A 536 8.72 -37.33 8.76
N PRO A 537 7.45 -37.74 8.60
CA PRO A 537 7.04 -38.61 7.50
C PRO A 537 7.16 -37.91 6.14
N VAL A 538 7.68 -38.66 5.17
CA VAL A 538 7.70 -38.28 3.74
C VAL A 538 6.79 -39.23 2.97
N VAL A 539 5.76 -38.66 2.33
CA VAL A 539 4.79 -39.40 1.53
C VAL A 539 5.01 -39.09 0.06
N TRP A 540 4.93 -40.13 -0.76
CA TRP A 540 5.06 -40.08 -2.20
C TRP A 540 3.79 -40.56 -2.88
N VAL A 541 3.30 -39.78 -3.85
CA VAL A 541 2.14 -40.10 -4.68
C VAL A 541 2.63 -40.31 -6.11
N GLY A 542 2.54 -41.55 -6.59
CA GLY A 542 2.86 -41.94 -7.95
C GLY A 542 1.62 -41.92 -8.84
N THR A 543 1.66 -41.15 -9.92
CA THR A 543 0.61 -41.10 -10.95
C THR A 543 1.26 -41.16 -12.32
N ASN A 544 0.74 -42.01 -13.22
CA ASN A 544 1.31 -42.23 -14.55
C ASN A 544 2.85 -42.43 -14.51
N ASP A 545 3.61 -41.44 -15.01
CA ASP A 545 5.07 -41.44 -15.16
C ASP A 545 5.85 -40.62 -14.10
N ARG A 546 5.17 -40.09 -13.08
CA ARG A 546 5.78 -39.18 -12.09
C ARG A 546 5.42 -39.52 -10.65
N TRP A 547 6.34 -39.16 -9.76
CA TRP A 547 6.19 -39.21 -8.32
C TRP A 547 6.24 -37.82 -7.72
N TYR A 548 5.28 -37.53 -6.85
CA TYR A 548 5.15 -36.26 -6.14
C TYR A 548 5.41 -36.52 -4.65
N GLY A 549 6.48 -35.92 -4.11
CA GLY A 549 6.91 -36.14 -2.74
C GLY A 549 6.64 -34.95 -1.85
N SER A 550 6.15 -35.18 -0.64
CA SER A 550 6.07 -34.14 0.38
C SER A 550 6.43 -34.69 1.75
N VAL A 551 7.18 -33.90 2.50
CA VAL A 551 7.30 -34.05 3.96
C VAL A 551 6.08 -33.40 4.63
N GLY A 552 5.70 -33.84 5.83
CA GLY A 552 4.65 -33.22 6.61
C GLY A 552 4.89 -33.36 8.11
N LEU A 553 4.32 -32.47 8.92
CA LEU A 553 4.40 -32.57 10.39
C LEU A 553 3.72 -33.84 10.94
N ASN A 554 2.80 -34.41 10.16
CA ASN A 554 2.24 -35.73 10.34
C ASN A 554 1.95 -36.36 8.96
N THR A 555 1.59 -37.64 8.97
CA THR A 555 1.32 -38.42 7.75
C THR A 555 0.18 -37.84 6.90
N THR A 556 -0.89 -37.35 7.53
CA THR A 556 -2.04 -36.75 6.82
C THR A 556 -1.60 -35.51 6.04
N MET A 557 -0.86 -34.59 6.68
CA MET A 557 -0.37 -33.36 6.03
C MET A 557 0.62 -33.67 4.89
N ALA A 558 1.49 -34.66 5.09
CA ALA A 558 2.42 -35.11 4.04
C ALA A 558 1.67 -35.65 2.82
N LEU A 559 0.65 -36.50 3.05
CA LEU A 559 -0.18 -37.05 1.99
C LEU A 559 -1.02 -35.97 1.28
N GLN A 560 -1.66 -35.08 2.03
CA GLN A 560 -2.48 -33.99 1.49
C GLN A 560 -1.69 -33.14 0.50
N LYS A 561 -0.50 -32.68 0.90
CA LYS A 561 0.38 -31.89 0.02
C LYS A 561 0.86 -32.67 -1.21
N ALA A 562 1.25 -33.93 -1.05
CA ALA A 562 1.65 -34.76 -2.18
C ALA A 562 0.51 -34.99 -3.18
N LEU A 563 -0.72 -35.17 -2.70
CA LEU A 563 -1.92 -35.30 -3.54
C LEU A 563 -2.27 -33.99 -4.26
N GLN A 564 -2.17 -32.85 -3.58
CA GLN A 564 -2.37 -31.53 -4.19
C GLN A 564 -1.36 -31.28 -5.32
N GLN A 565 -0.08 -31.57 -5.08
CA GLN A 565 0.97 -31.45 -6.11
C GLN A 565 0.68 -32.35 -7.32
N ALA A 566 0.25 -33.59 -7.09
CA ALA A 566 -0.11 -34.53 -8.17
C ALA A 566 -1.31 -34.04 -9.00
N LEU A 567 -2.30 -33.38 -8.38
CA LEU A 567 -3.45 -32.80 -9.06
C LEU A 567 -3.10 -31.56 -9.90
N MET A 568 -2.16 -30.74 -9.42
CA MET A 568 -1.72 -29.54 -10.14
C MET A 568 -0.90 -29.87 -11.39
N ASN A 569 -0.17 -31.00 -11.40
CA ASN A 569 0.65 -31.50 -12.50
C ASN A 569 1.53 -30.40 -13.15
N LYS A 570 2.09 -29.50 -12.34
CA LYS A 570 2.93 -28.39 -12.84
C LYS A 570 4.35 -28.87 -13.05
N GLU A 571 4.79 -28.86 -14.30
CA GLU A 571 6.11 -29.33 -14.75
C GLU A 571 7.31 -28.52 -14.24
N ASN A 572 7.10 -27.30 -13.73
CA ASN A 572 8.17 -26.30 -13.67
C ASN A 572 8.46 -25.67 -12.29
N GLN A 573 7.90 -26.15 -11.18
CA GLN A 573 8.01 -25.41 -9.90
C GLN A 573 8.45 -26.20 -8.66
N ALA A 574 8.70 -27.51 -8.71
CA ALA A 574 9.12 -28.24 -7.51
C ALA A 574 10.20 -29.30 -7.78
N THR A 575 11.33 -29.19 -7.06
CA THR A 575 12.39 -30.19 -6.90
C THR A 575 11.92 -31.54 -6.35
N GLN A 576 10.68 -31.61 -5.86
CA GLN A 576 10.04 -32.80 -5.30
C GLN A 576 9.22 -33.61 -6.30
N VAL A 577 9.24 -33.22 -7.58
CA VAL A 577 8.67 -34.02 -8.67
C VAL A 577 9.77 -34.85 -9.30
N LEU A 578 9.65 -36.18 -9.20
CA LEU A 578 10.63 -37.10 -9.75
C LEU A 578 10.02 -37.90 -10.92
N PRO A 579 10.78 -38.15 -12.00
CA PRO A 579 10.36 -39.12 -13.00
C PRO A 579 10.39 -40.53 -12.39
N ASN A 580 9.53 -41.42 -12.89
CA ASN A 580 9.46 -42.83 -12.43
C ASN A 580 10.83 -43.53 -12.41
N SER A 581 11.72 -43.22 -13.35
CA SER A 581 13.07 -43.80 -13.43
C SER A 581 13.96 -43.49 -12.22
N SER A 582 13.65 -42.44 -11.46
CA SER A 582 14.44 -41.97 -10.32
C SER A 582 13.97 -42.52 -8.97
N VAL A 583 12.87 -43.28 -8.96
CA VAL A 583 12.26 -43.85 -7.74
C VAL A 583 12.39 -45.37 -7.76
N PHE A 584 13.02 -45.92 -6.73
CA PHE A 584 13.10 -47.36 -6.51
C PHE A 584 11.96 -47.81 -5.60
N LEU A 585 10.91 -48.34 -6.19
CA LEU A 585 9.75 -48.86 -5.46
C LEU A 585 10.06 -50.22 -4.86
N VAL A 586 10.06 -50.30 -3.52
CA VAL A 586 10.23 -51.55 -2.79
C VAL A 586 8.86 -52.18 -2.54
N GLU A 587 8.57 -53.28 -3.23
CA GLU A 587 7.39 -54.11 -2.99
C GLU A 587 7.64 -55.09 -1.83
N LYS A 588 7.48 -54.60 -0.60
CA LYS A 588 7.26 -55.46 0.58
C LYS A 588 5.75 -55.62 0.81
N VAL A 589 5.34 -56.57 1.66
CA VAL A 589 3.93 -56.71 2.08
C VAL A 589 3.41 -55.32 2.47
N PRO A 590 2.35 -54.80 1.81
CA PRO A 590 1.95 -53.41 1.99
C PRO A 590 1.60 -53.14 3.44
N LYS A 591 2.28 -52.19 4.07
CA LYS A 591 1.86 -51.69 5.38
C LYS A 591 0.57 -50.89 5.20
N SER A 592 -0.39 -51.10 6.11
CA SER A 592 -1.61 -50.29 6.14
C SER A 592 -1.30 -48.91 6.71
N LEU A 593 -1.71 -47.87 6.01
CA LEU A 593 -1.59 -46.48 6.43
C LEU A 593 -2.98 -45.92 6.75
N VAL A 594 -3.17 -45.49 8.00
CA VAL A 594 -4.40 -44.84 8.47
C VAL A 594 -4.21 -43.33 8.37
N ILE A 595 -5.15 -42.64 7.73
CA ILE A 595 -5.13 -41.19 7.53
C ILE A 595 -6.21 -40.56 8.40
N GLN A 596 -5.77 -39.95 9.50
CA GLN A 596 -6.61 -39.30 10.49
C GLN A 596 -7.11 -37.94 10.00
N LYS A 597 -8.26 -37.51 10.51
CA LYS A 597 -8.88 -36.22 10.18
C LYS A 597 -8.00 -35.03 10.61
N SER A 598 -7.72 -34.11 9.67
CA SER A 598 -6.93 -32.91 9.95
C SER A 598 -7.73 -31.76 10.58
N GLU A 599 -9.00 -31.58 10.19
CA GLU A 599 -9.82 -30.42 10.59
C GLU A 599 -10.17 -30.34 12.09
N GLU A 600 -10.05 -31.45 12.82
CA GLU A 600 -10.29 -31.48 14.27
C GLU A 600 -9.03 -31.21 15.11
N ILE A 601 -7.84 -31.26 14.51
CA ILE A 601 -6.57 -31.06 15.21
C ILE A 601 -6.16 -29.60 15.04
N SER A 602 -6.04 -28.88 16.16
CA SER A 602 -5.59 -27.49 16.13
C SER A 602 -4.11 -27.40 15.71
N HIS A 603 -3.72 -26.31 15.03
CA HIS A 603 -2.30 -26.06 14.72
C HIS A 603 -1.40 -26.11 15.96
N SER A 604 -1.94 -25.75 17.13
CA SER A 604 -1.24 -25.81 18.41
C SER A 604 -0.91 -27.24 18.85
N GLU A 605 -1.80 -28.20 18.60
CA GLU A 605 -1.58 -29.61 18.88
C GLU A 605 -0.57 -30.21 17.90
N VAL A 606 -0.71 -29.90 16.61
CA VAL A 606 0.25 -30.32 15.58
C VAL A 606 1.66 -29.82 15.93
N LEU A 607 1.78 -28.56 16.33
CA LEU A 607 3.05 -27.97 16.71
C LEU A 607 3.68 -28.65 17.94
N ARG A 608 2.87 -28.94 18.97
CA ARG A 608 3.35 -29.64 20.17
C ARG A 608 3.88 -31.04 19.82
N SER A 609 3.16 -31.78 18.98
CA SER A 609 3.62 -33.08 18.49
C SER A 609 4.90 -32.96 17.66
N ALA A 610 4.99 -31.95 16.77
CA ALA A 610 6.18 -31.72 15.97
C ALA A 610 7.42 -31.40 16.83
N MET A 611 7.27 -30.62 17.90
CA MET A 611 8.37 -30.35 18.84
C MET A 611 8.85 -31.62 19.54
N GLN A 612 7.96 -32.52 19.95
CA GLN A 612 8.33 -33.81 20.54
C GLN A 612 9.10 -34.69 19.56
N VAL A 613 8.70 -34.71 18.28
CA VAL A 613 9.42 -35.45 17.22
C VAL A 613 10.83 -34.91 17.06
N LEU A 614 11.00 -33.58 17.05
CA LEU A 614 12.31 -32.95 16.95
C LEU A 614 13.21 -33.31 18.14
N GLU A 615 12.70 -33.19 19.38
CA GLU A 615 13.44 -33.56 20.59
C GLU A 615 13.90 -35.02 20.57
N GLN A 616 13.04 -35.95 20.15
CA GLN A 616 13.38 -37.37 20.04
C GLN A 616 14.46 -37.67 19.00
N ASN A 617 14.60 -36.81 18.00
CA ASN A 617 15.58 -36.94 16.92
C ASN A 617 16.82 -36.05 17.14
N GLY A 618 17.01 -35.51 18.36
CA GLY A 618 18.17 -34.69 18.70
C GLY A 618 18.20 -33.34 18.00
N LYS A 619 17.05 -32.83 17.57
CA LYS A 619 16.89 -31.56 16.86
C LYS A 619 16.21 -30.54 17.75
N ARG A 620 16.64 -29.29 17.65
CA ARG A 620 16.03 -28.14 18.33
C ARG A 620 15.47 -27.15 17.31
N LEU A 621 14.21 -26.78 17.51
CA LEU A 621 13.58 -25.67 16.79
C LEU A 621 13.90 -24.36 17.49
N LEU A 622 14.54 -23.45 16.77
CA LEU A 622 14.69 -22.05 17.15
C LEU A 622 13.75 -21.21 16.29
N PHE A 623 13.06 -20.26 16.91
CA PHE A 623 12.18 -19.38 16.16
C PHE A 623 12.09 -17.98 16.76
N PHE A 624 11.83 -17.02 15.89
CA PHE A 624 11.80 -15.60 16.20
C PHE A 624 10.65 -14.93 15.44
N GLU A 625 10.11 -13.88 16.04
CA GLU A 625 9.06 -13.05 15.44
C GLU A 625 9.70 -12.03 14.50
N LEU A 626 9.16 -11.94 13.29
CA LEU A 626 9.62 -11.04 12.24
C LEU A 626 8.65 -9.86 12.15
N ALA A 627 9.04 -8.71 12.68
CA ALA A 627 8.22 -7.50 12.65
C ALA A 627 8.69 -6.54 11.55
N LEU A 628 7.83 -6.34 10.56
CA LEU A 628 7.97 -5.32 9.52
C LEU A 628 6.61 -4.72 9.21
N GLU A 629 6.54 -3.41 8.96
CA GLU A 629 5.36 -2.80 8.32
C GLU A 629 5.26 -3.28 6.87
N PRO A 630 4.09 -3.70 6.35
CA PRO A 630 2.72 -3.65 6.90
C PRO A 630 2.32 -4.71 7.94
N PHE A 631 3.09 -5.78 8.06
CA PHE A 631 2.71 -7.02 8.74
C PHE A 631 2.76 -6.93 10.28
N CYS A 632 3.12 -5.75 10.83
CA CYS A 632 3.11 -5.47 12.26
C CYS A 632 1.72 -5.48 12.91
N LYS A 633 0.62 -5.51 12.14
CA LYS A 633 -0.74 -5.69 12.67
C LYS A 633 -0.96 -7.13 13.14
N LYS A 634 -0.39 -7.47 14.31
CA LYS A 634 -0.47 -8.80 14.98
C LYS A 634 -1.89 -9.32 15.25
N GLU A 635 -2.91 -8.51 14.97
CA GLU A 635 -4.32 -8.91 15.05
C GLU A 635 -4.76 -9.76 13.84
N LEU A 636 -4.12 -9.59 12.67
CA LEU A 636 -4.53 -10.22 11.42
C LEU A 636 -3.51 -11.24 10.88
N VAL A 637 -2.22 -10.91 10.87
CA VAL A 637 -1.15 -11.82 10.40
C VAL A 637 0.06 -11.67 11.30
N GLY A 638 0.61 -12.80 11.77
CA GLY A 638 1.93 -12.88 12.38
C GLY A 638 2.93 -13.56 11.43
N VAL A 639 4.17 -13.07 11.41
CA VAL A 639 5.25 -13.64 10.60
C VAL A 639 6.39 -14.10 11.50
N TYR A 640 6.90 -15.30 11.24
CA TYR A 640 7.89 -15.95 12.09
C TYR A 640 8.99 -16.62 11.25
N GLY A 641 10.23 -16.50 11.69
CA GLY A 641 11.39 -17.19 11.11
C GLY A 641 11.76 -18.42 11.92
N MET A 642 11.98 -19.55 11.23
CA MET A 642 12.29 -20.86 11.81
C MET A 642 13.69 -21.32 11.43
N LEU A 643 14.41 -21.87 12.39
CA LEU A 643 15.73 -22.46 12.19
C LEU A 643 15.79 -23.83 12.87
N LEU A 644 16.25 -24.85 12.15
CA LEU A 644 16.42 -26.19 12.69
C LEU A 644 17.89 -26.49 12.96
N ARG A 645 18.22 -26.89 14.20
CA ARG A 645 19.60 -27.20 14.61
C ARG A 645 19.71 -28.58 15.24
N GLU A 646 20.89 -29.19 15.12
CA GLU A 646 21.27 -30.34 15.95
C GLU A 646 21.50 -29.88 17.40
N GLU A 647 21.11 -30.69 18.37
CA GLU A 647 21.52 -30.46 19.76
C GLU A 647 23.02 -30.74 19.90
N GLU A 648 23.79 -29.75 20.39
CA GLU A 648 25.18 -29.99 20.77
C GLU A 648 25.20 -31.01 21.93
N SER A 649 25.71 -32.21 21.64
CA SER A 649 26.02 -33.22 22.65
C SER A 649 26.88 -32.58 23.75
N LYS A 650 26.32 -32.43 24.95
CA LYS A 650 27.04 -31.93 26.13
C LYS A 650 28.19 -32.83 26.54
#